data_AF-A0A519CBL9-F1
#
_entry.id   AF-A0A519CBL9-F1
#
_cell.length_a   1.000
_cell.length_b   1.000
_cell.length_c   1.000
_cell.angle_alpha   90.00
_cell.angle_beta   90.00
_cell.angle_gamma   90.00
#
_symmetry.space_group_name_H-M   'P 1'
#
loop_
_entity.id
_entity.type
_entity.pdbx_description
1 polymer ?
#
loop_
_entity_poly.entity_id
_entity_poly.type
_entity_poly.pdbx_seq_one_letter_code
_entity_poly.pdbx_strand_id
1 'polypeptide(L)'
;MTLSGSDVRDSYLHQPNPSYGNAANKDKNFGNHTHTVVGKTEWANWNIYRGVYWFDLSVLPGATVLDANLSLFVSDGVKQAGSTQTVTTSHYYTIFPLSKQWEEGQEVNAAVTNGPGVTWNNAIDNVTGTDFAWSASGASGGADKLSSVGIVYDSPANLEMNWLNYQNQNLTDLVQSWANGTVINNGLLLTGDENTSKPDGSRLTIIARQNSTHGPRLVITFAGSDDVTAGLDVGADGNFEWNHTGNLSNASSIPDFSNTLNDYLANASASFTDDWGNEFVDIPLNITGNSTLVISDIEVQYDWEAAVTISPNNDLLSEMNQHLSNGTVDATGNVSIPINVTSGSAGSIKLLNLWLGQGDRPPSIGAISLPGNTIVPDGEIDSIDIEVTSYQGLNNLSWVTMYPLLSNVASRPMFFHSFENDTTWINDPSNFVDNMSGYWNPLNSDTGRMSWNFSSNWNWPVLENVIWQTQAWTVDGLSVNRPSSQKTFHENRLHITSFVVYDETAPSDSSTIVEPTEWVAGGDTLRVAGTIRFLDETSYPMVNDVVINLQNISGNGTVDSSGAYSIFTQVPSLNQYDGLTIGANLSINDYTTPGLAHLTFNVDATSPGMLANSPIGTRILPEQNQLFNVTITDGSDSLGLDNGSLMIGSKVSTMMVMESRNIQSMQTSHYCG
;
A
#
# COMPACT_ATOMS: atom_id res chain seq x y z
N MET A 1 -20.05 6.74 66.56
CA MET A 1 -19.83 7.58 67.77
C MET A 1 -20.27 6.80 68.99
N THR A 2 -19.63 6.98 70.14
CA THR A 2 -20.02 6.32 71.40
C THR A 2 -20.05 7.36 72.52
N LEU A 3 -21.21 7.52 73.17
CA LEU A 3 -21.36 8.35 74.38
C LEU A 3 -21.23 7.44 75.60
N SER A 4 -20.26 7.71 76.46
CA SER A 4 -20.00 6.91 77.67
C SER A 4 -19.19 7.72 78.69
N GLY A 5 -19.08 7.24 79.93
CA GLY A 5 -18.21 7.86 80.92
C GLY A 5 -18.63 9.29 81.28
N SER A 6 -17.84 10.30 80.88
CA SER A 6 -18.15 11.71 81.13
C SER A 6 -19.38 12.21 80.39
N ASP A 7 -19.74 11.56 79.28
CA ASP A 7 -20.86 11.96 78.42
C ASP A 7 -22.20 11.42 78.93
N VAL A 8 -22.20 10.69 80.06
CA VAL A 8 -23.39 10.10 80.65
C VAL A 8 -23.52 10.59 82.07
N ARG A 9 -24.74 10.93 82.47
CA ARG A 9 -25.13 11.08 83.88
C ARG A 9 -26.04 9.92 84.23
N ASP A 10 -25.87 9.33 85.41
CA ASP A 10 -26.71 8.23 85.86
C ASP A 10 -27.07 8.32 87.35
N SER A 11 -28.22 7.77 87.71
CA SER A 11 -28.71 7.67 89.08
C SER A 11 -29.81 6.61 89.12
N TYR A 12 -30.41 6.38 90.29
CA TYR A 12 -31.61 5.57 90.39
C TYR A 12 -32.60 6.11 91.41
N LEU A 13 -33.88 5.83 91.17
CA LEU A 13 -34.99 6.19 92.05
C LEU A 13 -35.30 5.00 92.93
N HIS A 14 -35.48 5.21 94.24
CA HIS A 14 -35.77 4.14 95.19
C HIS A 14 -37.12 4.35 95.88
N GLN A 15 -38.06 3.45 95.61
CA GLN A 15 -39.26 3.29 96.41
C GLN A 15 -39.08 2.16 97.43
N PRO A 16 -38.90 2.47 98.72
CA PRO A 16 -38.82 1.48 99.77
C PRO A 16 -40.17 0.80 100.01
N ASN A 17 -40.14 -0.43 100.51
CA ASN A 17 -41.34 -1.12 100.97
C ASN A 17 -42.09 -0.27 102.02
N PRO A 18 -43.42 -0.05 101.90
CA PRO A 18 -44.17 0.76 102.85
C PRO A 18 -44.16 0.24 104.30
N SER A 19 -44.01 -1.08 104.50
CA SER A 19 -44.08 -1.73 105.82
C SER A 19 -42.72 -2.10 106.38
N TYR A 20 -41.74 -2.39 105.53
CA TYR A 20 -40.44 -2.95 105.94
C TYR A 20 -39.23 -2.09 105.52
N GLY A 21 -39.43 -1.10 104.67
CA GLY A 21 -38.38 -0.24 104.14
C GLY A 21 -38.28 1.09 104.89
N ASN A 22 -37.10 1.71 104.85
CA ASN A 22 -36.91 3.06 105.38
C ASN A 22 -37.51 4.09 104.42
N ALA A 23 -38.61 4.72 104.82
CA ALA A 23 -39.32 5.72 104.01
C ALA A 23 -38.43 6.89 103.54
N ALA A 24 -37.40 7.25 104.30
CA ALA A 24 -36.47 8.33 103.96
C ALA A 24 -35.69 8.07 102.66
N ASN A 25 -35.61 6.82 102.18
CA ASN A 25 -34.94 6.52 100.92
C ASN A 25 -35.64 7.14 99.69
N LYS A 26 -36.91 7.55 99.81
CA LYS A 26 -37.62 8.27 98.74
C LYS A 26 -37.02 9.65 98.45
N ASP A 27 -36.41 10.26 99.46
CA ASP A 27 -35.90 11.64 99.43
C ASP A 27 -34.37 11.67 99.30
N LYS A 28 -33.76 10.52 98.94
CA LYS A 28 -32.32 10.40 98.75
C LYS A 28 -31.94 10.43 97.29
N ASN A 29 -30.76 11.00 97.02
CA ASN A 29 -30.11 10.98 95.73
C ASN A 29 -29.02 9.89 95.67
N PHE A 30 -28.80 9.39 94.45
CA PHE A 30 -27.94 8.24 94.16
C PHE A 30 -27.02 8.46 92.94
N GLY A 31 -26.69 9.72 92.62
CA GLY A 31 -25.92 10.05 91.42
C GLY A 31 -24.45 9.61 91.45
N ASN A 32 -23.77 9.70 92.59
CA ASN A 32 -22.34 9.33 92.69
C ASN A 32 -22.13 7.84 93.06
N HIS A 33 -23.08 6.97 92.71
CA HIS A 33 -23.05 5.56 93.08
C HIS A 33 -22.18 4.75 92.11
N THR A 34 -21.53 3.67 92.58
CA THR A 34 -20.75 2.76 91.70
C THR A 34 -21.62 1.87 90.82
N HIS A 35 -22.93 1.93 91.02
CA HIS A 35 -23.94 1.16 90.29
C HIS A 35 -25.29 1.87 90.33
N THR A 36 -26.09 1.68 89.30
CA THR A 36 -27.53 1.98 89.30
C THR A 36 -28.32 0.70 89.56
N VAL A 37 -29.59 0.86 89.94
CA VAL A 37 -30.47 -0.26 90.25
C VAL A 37 -31.78 -0.08 89.51
N VAL A 38 -32.33 -1.18 89.00
CA VAL A 38 -33.65 -1.18 88.37
C VAL A 38 -34.44 -2.43 88.74
N GLY A 39 -35.77 -2.35 88.71
CA GLY A 39 -36.67 -3.47 88.94
C GLY A 39 -37.05 -3.62 90.41
N LYS A 40 -37.63 -4.76 90.75
CA LYS A 40 -38.23 -5.02 92.06
C LYS A 40 -37.47 -6.10 92.81
N THR A 41 -37.16 -5.89 94.08
CA THR A 41 -36.72 -6.98 94.97
C THR A 41 -37.90 -7.91 95.31
N GLU A 42 -37.62 -9.01 95.99
CA GLU A 42 -38.60 -10.08 96.20
C GLU A 42 -39.81 -9.70 97.05
N TRP A 43 -40.88 -10.47 96.89
CA TRP A 43 -42.25 -10.12 97.26
C TRP A 43 -42.48 -9.67 98.71
N ALA A 44 -41.93 -10.37 99.71
CA ALA A 44 -42.23 -10.08 101.11
C ALA A 44 -41.62 -8.76 101.62
N ASN A 45 -40.55 -8.28 101.00
CA ASN A 45 -39.88 -7.01 101.31
C ASN A 45 -39.46 -6.31 100.01
N TRP A 46 -40.44 -6.11 99.12
CA TRP A 46 -40.18 -5.53 97.81
C TRP A 46 -39.74 -4.08 97.94
N ASN A 47 -38.72 -3.72 97.18
CA ASN A 47 -38.26 -2.36 96.93
C ASN A 47 -38.30 -2.19 95.41
N ILE A 48 -38.82 -1.06 94.95
CA ILE A 48 -38.87 -0.74 93.51
C ILE A 48 -37.74 0.24 93.21
N TYR A 49 -37.00 -0.06 92.15
CA TYR A 49 -35.91 0.75 91.65
C TYR A 49 -36.14 1.10 90.19
N ARG A 50 -35.78 2.32 89.80
CA ARG A 50 -35.78 2.77 88.40
C ARG A 50 -34.45 3.43 88.11
N GLY A 51 -33.78 3.02 87.04
CA GLY A 51 -32.56 3.68 86.59
C GLY A 51 -32.91 4.96 85.83
N VAL A 52 -32.17 6.03 86.03
CA VAL A 52 -32.24 7.24 85.18
C VAL A 52 -30.87 7.49 84.56
N TYR A 53 -30.88 7.77 83.27
CA TYR A 53 -29.68 8.04 82.48
C TYR A 53 -29.89 9.30 81.68
N TRP A 54 -28.84 10.07 81.41
CA TRP A 54 -28.88 11.26 80.58
C TRP A 54 -27.60 11.33 79.77
N PHE A 55 -27.70 11.65 78.49
CA PHE A 55 -26.58 11.66 77.55
C PHE A 55 -26.26 13.09 77.10
N ASP A 56 -24.98 13.45 77.16
CA ASP A 56 -24.46 14.69 76.61
C ASP A 56 -24.38 14.58 75.09
N LEU A 57 -25.18 15.40 74.42
CA LEU A 57 -25.33 15.38 72.97
C LEU A 57 -24.56 16.52 72.29
N SER A 58 -23.76 17.29 73.03
CA SER A 58 -22.94 18.38 72.48
C SER A 58 -21.97 17.91 71.39
N VAL A 59 -21.67 16.62 71.38
CA VAL A 59 -20.80 15.97 70.39
C VAL A 59 -21.56 15.37 69.20
N LEU A 60 -22.91 15.36 69.18
CA LEU A 60 -23.65 14.76 68.06
C LEU A 60 -23.47 15.61 66.79
N PRO A 61 -23.01 15.01 65.67
CA PRO A 61 -23.10 15.67 64.37
C PRO A 61 -24.58 15.79 64.00
N GLY A 62 -24.99 16.91 63.40
CA GLY A 62 -26.34 17.11 62.84
C GLY A 62 -26.63 16.24 61.61
N ALA A 63 -26.20 14.98 61.63
CA ALA A 63 -26.24 14.02 60.54
C ALA A 63 -27.37 13.01 60.72
N THR A 64 -27.72 12.31 59.64
CA THR A 64 -28.71 11.23 59.65
C THR A 64 -28.19 10.05 60.50
N VAL A 65 -28.97 9.64 61.49
CA VAL A 65 -28.70 8.49 62.36
C VAL A 65 -29.18 7.22 61.66
N LEU A 66 -28.29 6.26 61.43
CA LEU A 66 -28.59 4.97 60.82
C LEU A 66 -28.98 3.89 61.83
N ASP A 67 -28.36 3.92 63.02
CA ASP A 67 -28.61 2.94 64.08
C ASP A 67 -28.20 3.52 65.43
N ALA A 68 -28.91 3.13 66.49
CA ALA A 68 -28.57 3.45 67.87
C ALA A 68 -28.71 2.21 68.77
N ASN A 69 -27.68 1.99 69.59
CA ASN A 69 -27.62 0.88 70.55
C ASN A 69 -27.26 1.38 71.95
N LEU A 70 -28.18 1.19 72.90
CA LEU A 70 -27.94 1.44 74.32
C LEU A 70 -27.54 0.14 75.01
N SER A 71 -26.35 0.11 75.60
CA SER A 71 -25.84 -1.03 76.35
C SER A 71 -25.64 -0.69 77.82
N LEU A 72 -26.22 -1.51 78.70
CA LEU A 72 -26.11 -1.40 80.16
C LEU A 72 -25.57 -2.71 80.73
N PHE A 73 -24.40 -2.70 81.37
CA PHE A 73 -23.82 -3.94 81.90
C PHE A 73 -24.41 -4.28 83.26
N VAL A 74 -24.97 -5.48 83.39
CA VAL A 74 -25.58 -5.98 84.61
C VAL A 74 -24.53 -6.78 85.39
N SER A 75 -24.18 -6.31 86.58
CA SER A 75 -23.18 -6.96 87.43
C SER A 75 -23.77 -8.01 88.38
N ASP A 76 -25.04 -7.86 88.76
CA ASP A 76 -25.73 -8.77 89.67
C ASP A 76 -27.23 -8.79 89.38
N GLY A 77 -27.82 -9.99 89.42
CA GLY A 77 -29.26 -10.21 89.35
C GLY A 77 -29.85 -10.50 90.73
N VAL A 78 -31.12 -10.21 90.93
CA VAL A 78 -31.80 -10.57 92.19
C VAL A 78 -31.87 -12.08 92.39
N LYS A 79 -31.58 -12.50 93.62
CA LYS A 79 -31.62 -13.91 94.05
C LYS A 79 -32.99 -14.27 94.58
N GLN A 80 -33.33 -15.55 94.46
CA GLN A 80 -34.53 -16.13 95.05
C GLN A 80 -34.47 -16.09 96.59
N ALA A 81 -35.63 -15.98 97.24
CA ALA A 81 -35.73 -15.77 98.68
C ALA A 81 -35.16 -16.95 99.44
N GLY A 82 -34.17 -16.67 100.30
CA GLY A 82 -33.47 -17.71 101.05
C GLY A 82 -32.56 -18.61 100.20
N SER A 83 -32.26 -18.22 98.96
CA SER A 83 -31.41 -18.94 98.03
C SER A 83 -30.23 -18.09 97.56
N THR A 84 -29.16 -18.75 97.12
CA THR A 84 -28.05 -18.09 96.43
C THR A 84 -28.25 -18.03 94.91
N GLN A 85 -29.32 -18.65 94.39
CA GLN A 85 -29.61 -18.71 92.96
C GLN A 85 -30.33 -17.45 92.48
N THR A 86 -29.84 -16.88 91.40
CA THR A 86 -30.44 -15.74 90.68
C THR A 86 -31.78 -16.15 90.06
N VAL A 87 -32.76 -15.24 90.05
CA VAL A 87 -34.09 -15.49 89.50
C VAL A 87 -34.02 -15.84 88.01
N THR A 88 -34.61 -16.97 87.64
CA THR A 88 -34.64 -17.49 86.26
C THR A 88 -35.92 -17.16 85.50
N THR A 89 -36.91 -16.55 86.15
CA THR A 89 -38.12 -16.08 85.45
C THR A 89 -37.81 -14.85 84.62
N SER A 90 -38.34 -14.80 83.40
CA SER A 90 -38.18 -13.64 82.52
C SER A 90 -39.09 -12.48 82.91
N HIS A 91 -38.52 -11.29 82.92
CA HIS A 91 -39.18 -10.02 83.21
C HIS A 91 -38.96 -9.02 82.08
N TYR A 92 -39.85 -8.01 82.01
CA TYR A 92 -39.69 -6.92 81.08
C TYR A 92 -38.80 -5.83 81.68
N TYR A 93 -37.79 -5.42 80.94
CA TYR A 93 -36.96 -4.24 81.20
C TYR A 93 -37.22 -3.24 80.08
N THR A 94 -37.78 -2.09 80.44
CA THR A 94 -38.32 -1.13 79.47
C THR A 94 -37.67 0.23 79.66
N ILE A 95 -37.22 0.81 78.55
CA ILE A 95 -36.66 2.16 78.46
C ILE A 95 -37.75 3.12 77.96
N PHE A 96 -37.90 4.22 78.69
CA PHE A 96 -38.77 5.33 78.34
C PHE A 96 -37.96 6.62 78.25
N PRO A 97 -38.13 7.47 77.23
CA PRO A 97 -37.59 8.81 77.23
C PRO A 97 -38.25 9.64 78.34
N LEU A 98 -37.48 10.44 79.06
CA LEU A 98 -38.00 11.38 80.05
C LEU A 98 -38.46 12.66 79.38
N SER A 99 -39.61 13.18 79.78
CA SER A 99 -40.12 14.48 79.30
C SER A 99 -39.59 15.66 80.12
N LYS A 100 -39.07 15.39 81.32
CA LYS A 100 -38.55 16.37 82.28
C LYS A 100 -37.06 16.21 82.50
N GLN A 101 -36.35 17.34 82.50
CA GLN A 101 -34.92 17.37 82.85
C GLN A 101 -34.72 16.90 84.30
N TRP A 102 -33.57 16.30 84.54
CA TRP A 102 -33.13 15.85 85.85
C TRP A 102 -31.61 16.11 85.98
N GLU A 103 -31.12 16.20 87.21
CA GLU A 103 -29.68 16.40 87.47
C GLU A 103 -29.11 15.30 88.36
N GLU A 104 -27.90 14.86 88.02
CA GLU A 104 -27.13 13.92 88.83
C GLU A 104 -26.58 14.64 90.04
N GLY A 105 -27.13 14.34 91.22
CA GLY A 105 -26.61 14.89 92.45
C GLY A 105 -25.33 14.18 92.89
N GLN A 106 -24.57 14.85 93.75
CA GLN A 106 -23.23 14.42 94.17
C GLN A 106 -23.23 13.40 95.32
N GLU A 107 -24.41 13.09 95.86
CA GLU A 107 -24.60 12.24 97.02
C GLU A 107 -24.69 10.75 96.68
N VAL A 108 -24.30 9.92 97.65
CA VAL A 108 -24.43 8.47 97.61
C VAL A 108 -25.36 8.05 98.74
N ASN A 109 -26.61 7.70 98.43
CA ASN A 109 -27.59 7.22 99.41
C ASN A 109 -27.77 8.18 100.60
N ALA A 110 -27.86 9.48 100.30
CA ALA A 110 -28.11 10.54 101.27
C ALA A 110 -29.11 11.55 100.70
N ALA A 111 -29.73 12.34 101.59
CA ALA A 111 -30.57 13.45 101.18
C ALA A 111 -29.74 14.47 100.38
N VAL A 112 -30.40 15.20 99.49
CA VAL A 112 -29.75 16.18 98.62
C VAL A 112 -29.23 17.34 99.48
N THR A 113 -27.90 17.57 99.49
CA THR A 113 -27.27 18.62 100.34
C THR A 113 -26.20 19.45 99.62
N ASN A 114 -25.55 18.91 98.59
CA ASN A 114 -24.39 19.54 97.95
C ASN A 114 -24.74 20.25 96.64
N GLY A 115 -25.89 19.95 96.04
CA GLY A 115 -26.35 20.51 94.77
C GLY A 115 -27.63 19.82 94.32
N PRO A 116 -28.18 20.14 93.15
CA PRO A 116 -29.40 19.51 92.69
C PRO A 116 -29.23 17.99 92.48
N GLY A 117 -30.27 17.22 92.76
CA GLY A 117 -30.24 15.76 92.61
C GLY A 117 -31.59 15.19 92.19
N VAL A 118 -31.66 13.88 91.95
CA VAL A 118 -32.89 13.22 91.55
C VAL A 118 -33.36 12.25 92.64
N THR A 119 -34.63 12.31 92.99
CA THR A 119 -35.24 11.50 94.06
C THR A 119 -36.53 10.84 93.57
N TRP A 120 -37.15 10.01 94.41
CA TRP A 120 -38.40 9.34 94.03
C TRP A 120 -39.53 10.35 93.73
N ASN A 121 -39.55 11.50 94.40
CA ASN A 121 -40.62 12.50 94.23
C ASN A 121 -40.21 13.67 93.32
N ASN A 122 -38.91 13.99 93.25
CA ASN A 122 -38.40 15.14 92.53
C ASN A 122 -37.51 14.74 91.33
N ALA A 123 -37.78 15.33 90.17
CA ALA A 123 -36.92 15.25 88.99
C ALA A 123 -35.63 16.05 89.21
N ILE A 124 -35.74 17.21 89.86
CA ILE A 124 -34.63 18.00 90.36
C ILE A 124 -35.01 18.47 91.76
N ASP A 125 -34.43 17.84 92.78
CA ASP A 125 -34.49 18.27 94.18
C ASP A 125 -33.38 19.32 94.39
N ASN A 126 -33.70 20.52 94.87
CA ASN A 126 -32.75 21.63 94.89
C ASN A 126 -32.61 22.25 96.27
N VAL A 127 -31.38 22.23 96.79
CA VAL A 127 -31.02 22.84 98.09
C VAL A 127 -31.11 24.37 98.07
N THR A 128 -30.86 25.02 96.93
CA THR A 128 -30.77 26.49 96.80
C THR A 128 -31.92 27.12 95.99
N GLY A 129 -32.85 26.32 95.49
CA GLY A 129 -33.92 26.75 94.57
C GLY A 129 -35.27 26.14 94.89
N THR A 130 -36.12 26.03 93.86
CA THR A 130 -37.41 25.33 93.97
C THR A 130 -37.28 23.93 93.40
N ASP A 131 -37.76 22.95 94.16
CA ASP A 131 -37.84 21.57 93.70
C ASP A 131 -38.70 21.47 92.44
N PHE A 132 -38.23 20.67 91.48
CA PHE A 132 -38.97 20.31 90.29
C PHE A 132 -39.51 18.88 90.43
N ALA A 133 -40.77 18.77 90.83
CA ALA A 133 -41.42 17.49 91.10
C ALA A 133 -41.73 16.67 89.85
N TRP A 134 -41.71 15.34 89.98
CA TRP A 134 -42.41 14.47 89.04
C TRP A 134 -43.93 14.73 89.10
N SER A 135 -44.63 14.58 87.98
CA SER A 135 -46.09 14.69 87.92
C SER A 135 -46.75 13.52 88.65
N ALA A 136 -46.09 12.36 88.63
CA ALA A 136 -46.36 11.23 89.51
C ALA A 136 -45.04 10.61 89.96
N SER A 137 -44.95 10.26 91.25
CA SER A 137 -43.71 9.75 91.85
C SER A 137 -43.07 8.62 91.05
N GLY A 138 -41.74 8.61 91.04
CA GLY A 138 -40.89 7.70 90.28
C GLY A 138 -40.81 8.02 88.79
N ALA A 139 -41.26 9.19 88.33
CA ALA A 139 -41.48 9.49 86.91
C ALA A 139 -42.47 8.52 86.24
N SER A 140 -43.56 8.16 86.94
CA SER A 140 -44.56 7.20 86.43
C SER A 140 -45.63 7.83 85.53
N GLY A 141 -45.81 9.15 85.60
CA GLY A 141 -46.89 9.86 84.91
C GLY A 141 -46.61 10.03 83.41
N GLY A 142 -47.67 10.12 82.61
CA GLY A 142 -47.55 10.39 81.17
C GLY A 142 -46.99 11.79 80.84
N ALA A 143 -46.90 12.68 81.82
CA ALA A 143 -46.22 13.98 81.69
C ALA A 143 -44.73 13.93 82.11
N ASP A 144 -44.27 12.84 82.72
CA ASP A 144 -42.87 12.65 83.14
C ASP A 144 -42.05 11.85 82.15
N LYS A 145 -42.70 10.96 81.39
CA LYS A 145 -42.06 10.11 80.38
C LYS A 145 -42.90 9.96 79.11
N LEU A 146 -42.24 9.69 78.00
CA LEU A 146 -42.85 9.40 76.69
C LEU A 146 -43.10 7.89 76.51
N SER A 147 -43.60 7.50 75.33
CA SER A 147 -43.76 6.10 74.93
C SER A 147 -42.45 5.33 74.99
N SER A 148 -42.51 4.02 75.28
CA SER A 148 -41.31 3.18 75.38
C SER A 148 -40.56 3.15 74.05
N VAL A 149 -39.24 3.36 74.11
CA VAL A 149 -38.35 3.24 72.95
C VAL A 149 -37.61 1.93 72.91
N GLY A 150 -37.66 1.11 73.95
CA GLY A 150 -37.02 -0.20 73.96
C GLY A 150 -37.56 -1.09 75.07
N ILE A 151 -37.63 -2.39 74.79
CA ILE A 151 -38.03 -3.41 75.75
C ILE A 151 -37.19 -4.66 75.56
N VAL A 152 -36.69 -5.23 76.65
CA VAL A 152 -36.03 -6.53 76.70
C VAL A 152 -36.86 -7.44 77.59
N TYR A 153 -37.06 -8.69 77.15
CA TYR A 153 -37.74 -9.72 77.93
C TYR A 153 -36.75 -10.85 78.24
N ASP A 154 -36.18 -10.83 79.44
CA ASP A 154 -35.17 -11.82 79.85
C ASP A 154 -35.17 -11.99 81.37
N SER A 155 -34.48 -13.03 81.86
CA SER A 155 -34.37 -13.34 83.28
C SER A 155 -33.15 -12.67 83.92
N PRO A 156 -33.21 -12.28 85.21
CA PRO A 156 -32.04 -11.82 85.95
C PRO A 156 -30.85 -12.77 85.87
N ALA A 157 -31.08 -14.09 85.84
CA ALA A 157 -30.03 -15.10 85.73
C ALA A 157 -29.29 -15.09 84.38
N ASN A 158 -29.99 -14.78 83.28
CA ASN A 158 -29.36 -14.68 81.95
C ASN A 158 -28.62 -13.36 81.76
N LEU A 159 -29.09 -12.31 82.44
CA LEU A 159 -28.51 -10.97 82.36
C LEU A 159 -27.35 -10.77 83.32
N GLU A 160 -27.24 -11.54 84.40
CA GLU A 160 -26.12 -11.46 85.34
C GLU A 160 -24.77 -11.61 84.61
N MET A 161 -23.86 -10.67 84.84
CA MET A 161 -22.56 -10.58 84.17
C MET A 161 -22.65 -10.43 82.64
N ASN A 162 -23.74 -9.84 82.14
CA ASN A 162 -24.01 -9.67 80.73
C ASN A 162 -24.55 -8.27 80.39
N TRP A 163 -24.60 -7.94 79.10
CA TRP A 163 -25.10 -6.65 78.62
C TRP A 163 -26.62 -6.71 78.39
N LEU A 164 -27.34 -5.80 79.04
CA LEU A 164 -28.71 -5.45 78.69
C LEU A 164 -28.67 -4.45 77.53
N ASN A 165 -28.93 -4.93 76.31
CA ASN A 165 -28.84 -4.15 75.08
C ASN A 165 -30.22 -3.76 74.54
N TYR A 166 -30.35 -2.51 74.09
CA TYR A 166 -31.49 -2.02 73.36
C TYR A 166 -31.01 -1.55 71.99
N GLN A 167 -31.38 -2.29 70.96
CA GLN A 167 -31.14 -1.93 69.56
C GLN A 167 -32.43 -2.13 68.79
N ASN A 168 -33.13 -1.03 68.51
CA ASN A 168 -34.36 -1.05 67.73
C ASN A 168 -34.61 0.29 67.04
N GLN A 169 -35.61 0.31 66.16
CA GLN A 169 -35.94 1.50 65.41
C GLN A 169 -36.41 2.66 66.30
N ASN A 170 -37.22 2.39 67.33
CA ASN A 170 -37.73 3.45 68.19
C ASN A 170 -36.62 4.18 68.96
N LEU A 171 -35.56 3.49 69.38
CA LEU A 171 -34.38 4.12 69.98
C LEU A 171 -33.60 4.92 68.93
N THR A 172 -33.46 4.39 67.71
CA THR A 172 -32.82 5.08 66.58
C THR A 172 -33.56 6.38 66.24
N ASP A 173 -34.89 6.34 66.17
CA ASP A 173 -35.75 7.50 65.91
C ASP A 173 -35.69 8.54 67.04
N LEU A 174 -35.56 8.09 68.30
CA LEU A 174 -35.34 8.99 69.44
C LEU A 174 -34.00 9.72 69.31
N VAL A 175 -32.92 8.98 69.01
CA VAL A 175 -31.59 9.59 68.84
C VAL A 175 -31.57 10.52 67.63
N GLN A 176 -32.24 10.18 66.53
CA GLN A 176 -32.45 11.09 65.40
C GLN A 176 -33.22 12.35 65.82
N SER A 177 -34.25 12.21 66.65
CA SER A 177 -35.03 13.34 67.18
C SER A 177 -34.19 14.24 68.09
N TRP A 178 -33.30 13.65 68.88
CA TRP A 178 -32.32 14.40 69.65
C TRP A 178 -31.31 15.14 68.75
N ALA A 179 -30.75 14.47 67.74
CA ALA A 179 -29.84 15.09 66.76
C ALA A 179 -30.51 16.26 66.00
N ASN A 180 -31.81 16.14 65.72
CA ASN A 180 -32.61 17.19 65.09
C ASN A 180 -33.04 18.30 66.05
N GLY A 181 -32.82 18.14 67.36
CA GLY A 181 -33.29 19.05 68.40
C GLY A 181 -34.82 19.07 68.58
N THR A 182 -35.56 18.10 68.02
CA THR A 182 -37.03 18.02 68.14
C THR A 182 -37.47 17.48 69.50
N VAL A 183 -36.61 16.70 70.17
CA VAL A 183 -36.76 16.29 71.57
C VAL A 183 -35.65 16.95 72.39
N ILE A 184 -36.02 17.78 73.36
CA ILE A 184 -35.08 18.65 74.10
C ILE A 184 -34.41 17.91 75.28
N ASN A 185 -35.03 16.84 75.77
CA ASN A 185 -34.52 16.09 76.91
C ASN A 185 -33.91 14.76 76.48
N ASN A 186 -32.64 14.57 76.85
CA ASN A 186 -31.82 13.42 76.49
C ASN A 186 -31.78 12.38 77.63
N GLY A 187 -32.74 12.49 78.54
CA GLY A 187 -32.92 11.59 79.67
C GLY A 187 -33.70 10.32 79.30
N LEU A 188 -33.30 9.20 79.87
CA LEU A 188 -33.96 7.90 79.79
C LEU A 188 -34.29 7.39 81.19
N LEU A 189 -35.47 6.78 81.32
CA LEU A 189 -35.92 6.04 82.49
C LEU A 189 -35.92 4.54 82.14
N LEU A 190 -35.13 3.76 82.86
CA LEU A 190 -35.19 2.31 82.84
C LEU A 190 -36.09 1.82 83.96
N THR A 191 -37.01 0.94 83.61
CA THR A 191 -37.92 0.25 84.54
C THR A 191 -37.82 -1.25 84.35
N GLY A 192 -38.02 -2.02 85.43
CA GLY A 192 -38.16 -3.47 85.38
C GLY A 192 -39.62 -3.89 85.60
N ASP A 193 -39.87 -5.18 85.78
CA ASP A 193 -41.18 -5.65 86.25
C ASP A 193 -41.39 -5.27 87.72
N GLU A 194 -42.23 -4.26 87.95
CA GLU A 194 -42.50 -3.70 89.27
C GLU A 194 -43.74 -4.32 89.94
N ASN A 195 -44.34 -5.37 89.36
CA ASN A 195 -45.57 -5.95 89.87
C ASN A 195 -45.35 -6.58 91.26
N THR A 196 -45.84 -5.90 92.29
CA THR A 196 -45.75 -6.31 93.70
C THR A 196 -46.69 -7.46 94.05
N SER A 197 -47.51 -7.95 93.12
CA SER A 197 -48.33 -9.16 93.28
C SER A 197 -47.62 -10.43 92.81
N LYS A 198 -46.47 -10.32 92.13
CA LYS A 198 -45.68 -11.47 91.68
C LYS A 198 -44.64 -11.90 92.73
N PRO A 199 -44.44 -13.21 92.96
CA PRO A 199 -43.56 -13.73 94.00
C PRO A 199 -42.06 -13.50 93.70
N ASP A 200 -41.69 -13.49 92.43
CA ASP A 200 -40.32 -13.34 91.93
C ASP A 200 -39.85 -11.87 91.85
N GLY A 201 -38.53 -11.69 91.92
CA GLY A 201 -37.86 -10.42 91.80
C GLY A 201 -37.33 -10.19 90.40
N SER A 202 -37.34 -8.93 89.96
CA SER A 202 -36.79 -8.48 88.68
C SER A 202 -35.58 -7.55 88.83
N ARG A 203 -35.09 -7.30 90.05
CA ARG A 203 -34.03 -6.31 90.28
C ARG A 203 -32.72 -6.71 89.56
N LEU A 204 -32.16 -5.75 88.83
CA LEU A 204 -30.80 -5.80 88.27
C LEU A 204 -29.95 -4.69 88.90
N THR A 205 -28.69 -5.03 89.18
CA THR A 205 -27.64 -4.06 89.51
C THR A 205 -26.84 -3.78 88.26
N ILE A 206 -26.79 -2.52 87.83
CA ILE A 206 -26.13 -2.09 86.60
C ILE A 206 -24.89 -1.27 86.96
N ILE A 207 -23.78 -1.51 86.29
CA ILE A 207 -22.53 -0.75 86.52
C ILE A 207 -22.73 0.71 86.10
N ALA A 208 -22.30 1.65 86.95
CA ALA A 208 -22.46 3.08 86.71
C ALA A 208 -21.39 3.68 85.76
N ARG A 209 -21.62 4.91 85.30
CA ARG A 209 -20.79 5.71 84.38
C ARG A 209 -19.30 5.76 84.72
N GLN A 210 -18.95 5.63 86.01
CA GLN A 210 -17.57 5.76 86.49
C GLN A 210 -16.68 4.59 86.04
N ASN A 211 -17.26 3.47 85.61
CA ASN A 211 -16.51 2.34 85.08
C ASN A 211 -16.22 2.51 83.59
N SER A 212 -14.94 2.69 83.23
CA SER A 212 -14.52 2.90 81.84
C SER A 212 -14.75 1.71 80.90
N THR A 213 -14.94 0.51 81.43
CA THR A 213 -15.08 -0.72 80.62
C THR A 213 -16.53 -1.16 80.46
N HIS A 214 -17.31 -1.07 81.55
CA HIS A 214 -18.65 -1.63 81.65
C HIS A 214 -19.72 -0.59 82.02
N GLY A 215 -19.39 0.71 82.02
CA GLY A 215 -20.38 1.77 82.25
C GLY A 215 -21.45 1.83 81.14
N PRO A 216 -22.54 2.59 81.37
CA PRO A 216 -23.56 2.82 80.36
C PRO A 216 -22.95 3.42 79.10
N ARG A 217 -23.37 2.94 77.94
CA ARG A 217 -22.94 3.50 76.65
C ARG A 217 -24.07 3.53 75.63
N LEU A 218 -24.11 4.62 74.87
CA LEU A 218 -24.95 4.77 73.69
C LEU A 218 -24.06 4.83 72.46
N VAL A 219 -24.13 3.80 71.62
CA VAL A 219 -23.40 3.72 70.35
C VAL A 219 -24.32 4.18 69.23
N ILE A 220 -23.85 5.14 68.44
CA ILE A 220 -24.63 5.80 67.39
C ILE A 220 -23.85 5.69 66.07
N THR A 221 -24.52 5.16 65.05
CA THR A 221 -23.99 5.07 63.69
C THR A 221 -24.66 6.14 62.84
N PHE A 222 -23.87 6.97 62.15
CA PHE A 222 -24.38 8.01 61.26
C PHE A 222 -24.16 7.62 59.80
N ALA A 223 -24.98 8.17 58.91
CA ALA A 223 -24.67 8.19 57.49
C ALA A 223 -23.42 9.06 57.29
N GLY A 224 -22.41 8.52 56.61
CA GLY A 224 -21.20 9.28 56.27
C GLY A 224 -21.58 10.52 55.45
N SER A 225 -21.00 11.67 55.80
CA SER A 225 -21.10 12.92 55.06
C SER A 225 -19.75 13.24 54.43
N ASP A 226 -19.37 12.50 53.39
CA ASP A 226 -18.29 12.96 52.53
C ASP A 226 -18.89 14.02 51.60
N ASP A 227 -18.91 15.27 52.06
CA ASP A 227 -19.22 16.40 51.18
C ASP A 227 -18.09 16.52 50.16
N VAL A 228 -18.36 16.01 48.96
CA VAL A 228 -17.47 16.12 47.81
C VAL A 228 -17.76 17.45 47.13
N THR A 229 -16.82 18.38 47.27
CA THR A 229 -16.67 19.49 46.33
C THR A 229 -15.61 19.06 45.34
N ALA A 230 -16.00 18.83 44.10
CA ALA A 230 -15.06 18.49 43.03
C ALA A 230 -15.53 19.06 41.69
N GLY A 231 -14.58 19.32 40.80
CA GLY A 231 -14.84 19.78 39.45
C GLY A 231 -13.78 19.28 38.49
N LEU A 232 -14.20 18.93 37.28
CA LEU A 232 -13.36 18.66 36.13
C LEU A 232 -13.61 19.76 35.10
N ASP A 233 -12.54 20.45 34.72
CA ASP A 233 -12.48 21.43 33.64
C ASP A 233 -11.46 20.93 32.61
N VAL A 234 -11.94 20.61 31.42
CA VAL A 234 -11.22 20.06 30.27
C VAL A 234 -10.85 21.22 29.35
N GLY A 235 -9.55 21.44 29.15
CA GLY A 235 -9.02 22.58 28.40
C GLY A 235 -8.61 23.77 29.29
N ALA A 236 -8.96 23.74 30.58
CA ALA A 236 -8.71 24.82 31.55
C ALA A 236 -9.30 26.18 31.09
N ASP A 237 -10.48 26.14 30.48
CA ASP A 237 -11.16 27.31 29.93
C ASP A 237 -11.98 28.08 31.00
N GLY A 238 -12.07 27.50 32.21
CA GLY A 238 -12.82 28.05 33.34
C GLY A 238 -14.29 27.63 33.38
N ASN A 239 -14.76 26.83 32.42
CA ASN A 239 -16.06 26.16 32.45
C ASN A 239 -15.85 24.71 32.91
N PHE A 240 -16.70 24.24 33.81
CA PHE A 240 -16.59 22.86 34.31
C PHE A 240 -17.48 21.93 33.47
N GLU A 241 -16.89 20.95 32.79
CA GLU A 241 -17.60 19.81 32.16
C GLU A 241 -18.39 19.01 33.19
N TRP A 242 -17.85 18.94 34.41
CA TRP A 242 -18.53 18.35 35.53
C TRP A 242 -18.14 19.07 36.81
N ASN A 243 -19.13 19.41 37.64
CA ASN A 243 -18.88 19.83 39.00
C ASN A 243 -19.93 19.24 39.95
N HIS A 244 -19.52 19.08 41.20
CA HIS A 244 -20.37 18.61 42.27
C HIS A 244 -20.08 19.37 43.55
N THR A 245 -21.12 19.66 44.31
CA THR A 245 -21.00 20.25 45.66
C THR A 245 -21.99 19.54 46.58
N GLY A 246 -21.49 18.95 47.66
CA GLY A 246 -22.29 18.25 48.66
C GLY A 246 -22.12 16.72 48.62
N ASN A 247 -23.04 16.00 49.25
CA ASN A 247 -22.95 14.55 49.43
C ASN A 247 -23.04 13.77 48.11
N LEU A 248 -21.94 13.14 47.69
CA LEU A 248 -21.89 12.28 46.51
C LEU A 248 -22.21 10.83 46.91
N SER A 249 -23.49 10.54 47.10
CA SER A 249 -23.98 9.23 47.58
C SER A 249 -23.82 8.07 46.59
N ASN A 250 -23.52 8.35 45.32
CA ASN A 250 -23.29 7.37 44.26
C ASN A 250 -22.27 7.89 43.24
N ALA A 251 -21.64 7.00 42.47
CA ALA A 251 -20.82 7.39 41.33
C ALA A 251 -21.62 8.29 40.36
N SER A 252 -21.00 9.38 39.92
CA SER A 252 -21.56 10.32 38.94
C SER A 252 -20.80 10.18 37.62
N SER A 253 -21.51 10.24 36.50
CA SER A 253 -20.92 10.25 35.16
C SER A 253 -20.70 11.69 34.71
N ILE A 254 -19.53 11.96 34.14
CA ILE A 254 -19.27 13.19 33.39
C ILE A 254 -20.16 13.15 32.13
N PRO A 255 -20.96 14.19 31.84
CA PRO A 255 -21.69 14.30 30.57
C PRO A 255 -20.76 14.26 29.36
N ASP A 256 -21.30 14.00 28.17
CA ASP A 256 -20.52 14.09 26.94
C ASP A 256 -19.92 15.51 26.78
N PHE A 257 -18.59 15.58 26.79
CA PHE A 257 -17.81 16.82 26.65
C PHE A 257 -17.07 16.91 25.31
N SER A 258 -17.47 16.10 24.32
CA SER A 258 -16.83 16.06 22.99
C SER A 258 -16.81 17.43 22.32
N ASN A 259 -17.85 18.25 22.49
CA ASN A 259 -17.89 19.59 21.93
C ASN A 259 -16.83 20.52 22.54
N THR A 260 -16.72 20.57 23.88
CA THR A 260 -15.67 21.35 24.56
C THR A 260 -14.28 20.88 24.11
N LEU A 261 -14.06 19.57 24.06
CA LEU A 261 -12.79 19.00 23.64
C LEU A 261 -12.43 19.38 22.20
N ASN A 262 -13.39 19.30 21.27
CA ASN A 262 -13.17 19.68 19.87
C ASN A 262 -12.92 21.19 19.72
N ASP A 263 -13.62 22.04 20.48
CA ASP A 263 -13.42 23.49 20.48
C ASP A 263 -12.01 23.87 21.01
N TYR A 264 -11.53 23.17 22.04
CA TYR A 264 -10.15 23.33 22.53
C TYR A 264 -9.13 22.90 21.47
N LEU A 265 -9.27 21.68 20.93
CA LEU A 265 -8.35 21.12 19.95
C LEU A 265 -8.27 21.95 18.66
N ALA A 266 -9.36 22.59 18.24
CA ALA A 266 -9.39 23.46 17.06
C ALA A 266 -8.51 24.71 17.20
N ASN A 267 -8.21 25.15 18.43
CA ASN A 267 -7.47 26.38 18.71
C ASN A 267 -6.13 26.14 19.42
N ALA A 268 -5.88 24.90 19.85
CA ALA A 268 -4.68 24.54 20.56
C ALA A 268 -3.48 24.38 19.61
N SER A 269 -2.30 24.77 20.08
CA SER A 269 -1.04 24.56 19.37
C SER A 269 -0.44 23.22 19.78
N ALA A 270 0.27 22.57 18.86
CA ALA A 270 1.03 21.36 19.17
C ALA A 270 1.99 21.61 20.35
N SER A 271 1.85 20.81 21.40
CA SER A 271 2.68 20.84 22.61
C SER A 271 3.99 20.09 22.39
N PHE A 272 3.95 19.01 21.60
CA PHE A 272 5.15 18.37 21.08
C PHE A 272 4.90 17.76 19.71
N THR A 273 6.00 17.56 18.99
CA THR A 273 6.02 16.78 17.75
C THR A 273 6.97 15.62 17.99
N ASP A 274 6.54 14.40 17.67
CA ASP A 274 7.43 13.24 17.74
C ASP A 274 8.42 13.19 16.56
N ASP A 275 9.33 12.22 16.58
CA ASP A 275 10.31 12.00 15.51
C ASP A 275 9.66 11.62 14.17
N TRP A 276 8.34 11.38 14.14
CA TRP A 276 7.56 11.03 12.96
C TRP A 276 6.69 12.19 12.44
N GLY A 277 6.80 13.38 13.04
CA GLY A 277 6.08 14.57 12.60
C GLY A 277 4.62 14.63 13.07
N ASN A 278 4.19 13.74 13.97
CA ASN A 278 2.86 13.82 14.54
C ASN A 278 2.83 14.95 15.57
N GLU A 279 1.87 15.87 15.41
CA GLU A 279 1.62 16.94 16.36
C GLU A 279 0.67 16.45 17.46
N PHE A 280 1.10 16.59 18.71
CA PHE A 280 0.32 16.24 19.87
C PHE A 280 -0.05 17.50 20.62
N VAL A 281 -1.30 17.59 21.04
CA VAL A 281 -1.79 18.65 21.91
C VAL A 281 -1.94 18.05 23.30
N ASP A 282 -1.21 18.59 24.27
CA ASP A 282 -1.49 18.31 25.67
C ASP A 282 -2.83 18.96 26.02
N ILE A 283 -3.80 18.15 26.46
CA ILE A 283 -5.11 18.64 26.92
C ILE A 283 -5.04 18.87 28.44
N PRO A 284 -5.13 20.12 28.91
CA PRO A 284 -5.17 20.41 30.33
C PRO A 284 -6.42 19.79 30.97
N LEU A 285 -6.24 18.97 32.00
CA LEU A 285 -7.33 18.48 32.85
C LEU A 285 -7.20 19.15 34.22
N ASN A 286 -7.96 20.23 34.42
CA ASN A 286 -7.99 20.95 35.67
C ASN A 286 -8.98 20.28 36.63
N ILE A 287 -8.45 19.40 37.47
CA ILE A 287 -9.22 18.70 38.50
C ILE A 287 -9.10 19.48 39.80
N THR A 288 -10.25 19.93 40.32
CA THR A 288 -10.34 20.57 41.62
C THR A 288 -11.12 19.67 42.56
N GLY A 289 -10.72 19.56 43.83
CA GLY A 289 -11.57 18.91 44.82
C GLY A 289 -10.97 18.74 46.22
N ASN A 290 -11.84 18.46 47.19
CA ASN A 290 -11.52 18.24 48.60
C ASN A 290 -11.49 16.75 49.02
N SER A 291 -11.62 15.83 48.06
CA SER A 291 -11.67 14.38 48.29
C SER A 291 -10.85 13.62 47.22
N THR A 292 -10.66 12.32 47.43
CA THR A 292 -10.00 11.46 46.43
C THR A 292 -10.97 11.17 45.30
N LEU A 293 -10.75 11.78 44.14
CA LEU A 293 -11.51 11.51 42.92
C LEU A 293 -10.89 10.31 42.19
N VAL A 294 -11.69 9.28 41.93
CA VAL A 294 -11.30 8.17 41.05
C VAL A 294 -12.00 8.38 39.71
N ILE A 295 -11.23 8.75 38.70
CA ILE A 295 -11.71 8.81 37.32
C ILE A 295 -11.35 7.49 36.66
N SER A 296 -12.36 6.70 36.30
CA SER A 296 -12.22 5.48 35.51
C SER A 296 -12.95 5.63 34.18
N ASP A 297 -12.64 4.76 33.22
CA ASP A 297 -13.39 4.63 31.97
C ASP A 297 -13.42 5.90 31.08
N ILE A 298 -12.37 6.73 31.13
CA ILE A 298 -12.16 7.73 30.08
C ILE A 298 -11.86 6.99 28.79
N GLU A 299 -12.82 7.02 27.87
CA GLU A 299 -12.66 6.55 26.50
C GLU A 299 -12.70 7.76 25.57
N VAL A 300 -11.56 8.10 24.98
CA VAL A 300 -11.49 9.09 23.90
C VAL A 300 -11.49 8.32 22.58
N GLN A 301 -12.68 8.21 21.98
CA GLN A 301 -12.81 7.78 20.59
C GLN A 301 -12.70 9.02 19.72
N TYR A 302 -11.63 9.11 18.94
CA TYR A 302 -11.47 10.16 17.95
C TYR A 302 -11.46 9.53 16.57
N ASP A 303 -12.34 10.04 15.69
CA ASP A 303 -12.25 9.78 14.27
C ASP A 303 -11.08 10.62 13.74
N TRP A 304 -9.92 10.00 13.61
CA TRP A 304 -8.81 10.63 12.93
C TRP A 304 -8.94 10.39 11.43
N GLU A 305 -8.93 11.46 10.67
CA GLU A 305 -8.67 11.38 9.24
C GLU A 305 -7.16 11.44 9.05
N ALA A 306 -6.57 10.36 8.52
CA ALA A 306 -5.16 10.30 8.19
C ALA A 306 -4.83 11.37 7.14
N ALA A 307 -4.43 12.56 7.56
CA ALA A 307 -3.83 13.52 6.66
C ALA A 307 -2.39 13.07 6.41
N VAL A 308 -2.11 12.66 5.17
CA VAL A 308 -0.71 12.61 4.71
C VAL A 308 -0.25 14.05 4.71
N THR A 309 0.49 14.46 5.75
CA THR A 309 1.23 15.71 5.72
C THR A 309 2.07 15.63 4.48
N ILE A 310 1.70 16.53 3.61
CA ILE A 310 2.29 16.70 2.32
C ILE A 310 3.81 16.67 2.52
N SER A 311 4.52 15.82 1.78
CA SER A 311 5.98 15.74 1.85
C SER A 311 6.59 17.14 1.72
N PRO A 312 7.87 17.37 2.09
CA PRO A 312 8.52 18.67 1.88
C PRO A 312 8.41 19.19 0.43
N ASN A 313 7.99 18.33 -0.51
CA ASN A 313 7.77 18.60 -1.92
C ASN A 313 6.29 18.77 -2.33
N ASN A 314 5.38 19.03 -1.39
CA ASN A 314 4.01 19.43 -1.66
C ASN A 314 3.02 18.39 -2.28
N ASP A 315 3.45 17.18 -2.70
CA ASP A 315 2.57 16.03 -2.96
C ASP A 315 3.35 14.69 -3.09
N LEU A 316 2.64 13.56 -3.02
CA LEU A 316 3.21 12.20 -3.16
C LEU A 316 3.87 11.99 -4.54
N LEU A 317 3.36 12.64 -5.58
CA LEU A 317 3.89 12.53 -6.94
C LEU A 317 5.29 13.16 -7.03
N SER A 318 5.50 14.29 -6.39
CA SER A 318 6.75 15.04 -6.32
C SER A 318 7.80 14.27 -5.52
N GLU A 319 7.40 13.61 -4.43
CA GLU A 319 8.27 12.70 -3.66
C GLU A 319 8.70 11.49 -4.50
N MET A 320 7.76 10.85 -5.19
CA MET A 320 8.05 9.73 -6.10
C MET A 320 8.98 10.14 -7.24
N ASN A 321 8.76 11.30 -7.85
CA ASN A 321 9.59 11.84 -8.92
C ASN A 321 11.01 12.18 -8.44
N GLN A 322 11.18 12.64 -7.21
CA GLN A 322 12.50 12.88 -6.62
C GLN A 322 13.27 11.56 -6.42
N HIS A 323 12.60 10.51 -5.93
CA HIS A 323 13.22 9.20 -5.78
C HIS A 323 13.55 8.53 -7.12
N LEU A 324 12.70 8.69 -8.14
CA LEU A 324 12.97 8.19 -9.49
C LEU A 324 14.14 8.92 -10.18
N SER A 325 14.31 10.22 -9.91
CA SER A 325 15.39 11.02 -10.51
C SER A 325 16.75 10.85 -9.81
N ASN A 326 16.75 10.54 -8.51
CA ASN A 326 17.99 10.41 -7.71
C ASN A 326 18.34 8.97 -7.30
N GLY A 327 17.41 8.01 -7.43
CA GLY A 327 17.59 6.62 -7.03
C GLY A 327 18.46 5.83 -8.02
N THR A 328 19.40 5.05 -7.49
CA THR A 328 20.21 4.13 -8.32
C THR A 328 19.36 2.92 -8.69
N VAL A 329 19.15 2.70 -9.99
CA VAL A 329 18.44 1.52 -10.50
C VAL A 329 19.19 0.23 -10.13
N ASP A 330 18.45 -0.79 -9.70
CA ASP A 330 19.00 -2.12 -9.46
C ASP A 330 19.38 -2.84 -10.77
N ALA A 331 19.93 -4.05 -10.66
CA ALA A 331 20.38 -4.85 -11.80
C ALA A 331 19.24 -5.24 -12.77
N THR A 332 17.98 -5.04 -12.39
CA THR A 332 16.78 -5.27 -13.22
C THR A 332 16.15 -3.97 -13.72
N GLY A 333 16.73 -2.81 -13.41
CA GLY A 333 16.24 -1.50 -13.82
C GLY A 333 15.18 -0.89 -12.90
N ASN A 334 14.94 -1.47 -11.72
CA ASN A 334 13.94 -0.98 -10.77
C ASN A 334 14.54 0.02 -9.78
N VAL A 335 13.75 1.03 -9.39
CA VAL A 335 14.07 1.94 -8.28
C VAL A 335 13.19 1.56 -7.09
N SER A 336 13.81 1.17 -5.98
CA SER A 336 13.09 0.95 -4.73
C SER A 336 12.80 2.29 -4.06
N ILE A 337 11.52 2.64 -3.96
CA ILE A 337 11.07 3.84 -3.25
C ILE A 337 10.56 3.40 -1.88
N PRO A 338 11.30 3.64 -0.79
CA PRO A 338 10.81 3.34 0.54
C PRO A 338 9.69 4.33 0.90
N ILE A 339 8.45 3.85 0.89
CA ILE A 339 7.33 4.60 1.47
C ILE A 339 7.35 4.32 2.98
N ASN A 340 7.83 5.26 3.77
CA ASN A 340 7.76 5.18 5.23
C ASN A 340 6.31 5.35 5.65
N VAL A 341 5.64 4.23 5.91
CA VAL A 341 4.32 4.21 6.51
C VAL A 341 4.49 3.96 8.00
N THR A 342 4.41 5.02 8.79
CA THR A 342 4.46 4.93 10.25
C THR A 342 3.04 4.80 10.79
N SER A 343 2.82 3.82 11.68
CA SER A 343 1.56 3.64 12.38
C SER A 343 1.81 3.76 13.88
N GLY A 344 1.09 4.68 14.53
CA GLY A 344 1.17 4.89 15.97
C GLY A 344 0.46 3.83 16.82
N SER A 345 -0.17 2.82 16.21
CA SER A 345 -0.87 1.76 16.94
C SER A 345 -0.97 0.45 16.14
N ALA A 346 -1.46 -0.62 16.78
CA ALA A 346 -1.71 -1.93 16.15
C ALA A 346 -2.93 -1.85 15.21
N GLY A 347 -2.78 -1.18 14.07
CA GLY A 347 -3.79 -1.07 13.02
C GLY A 347 -3.32 -1.69 11.69
N SER A 348 -4.27 -2.19 10.90
CA SER A 348 -4.01 -2.64 9.53
C SER A 348 -4.23 -1.48 8.57
N ILE A 349 -3.16 -0.91 8.03
CA ILE A 349 -3.23 0.10 6.97
C ILE A 349 -3.61 -0.61 5.67
N LYS A 350 -4.75 -0.22 5.09
CA LYS A 350 -5.19 -0.68 3.78
C LYS A 350 -4.96 0.44 2.77
N LEU A 351 -3.91 0.31 1.95
CA LEU A 351 -3.74 1.15 0.76
C LEU A 351 -4.87 0.79 -0.22
N LEU A 352 -5.87 1.67 -0.31
CA LEU A 352 -6.95 1.57 -1.29
C LEU A 352 -6.68 2.63 -2.37
N ASN A 353 -6.93 2.26 -3.63
CA ASN A 353 -6.84 3.20 -4.77
C ASN A 353 -5.46 3.86 -4.92
N LEU A 354 -4.36 3.12 -4.77
CA LEU A 354 -3.06 3.57 -5.29
C LEU A 354 -3.21 3.77 -6.81
N TRP A 355 -3.49 5.00 -7.19
CA TRP A 355 -3.55 5.42 -8.57
C TRP A 355 -2.19 5.97 -8.93
N LEU A 356 -1.37 5.10 -9.52
CA LEU A 356 -0.19 5.53 -10.25
C LEU A 356 -0.71 6.14 -11.54
N GLY A 357 -0.99 7.45 -11.49
CA GLY A 357 -1.23 8.22 -12.69
C GLY A 357 -0.07 7.97 -13.64
N GLN A 358 -0.35 7.33 -14.77
CA GLN A 358 0.60 7.35 -15.87
C GLN A 358 0.59 8.80 -16.33
N GLY A 359 1.48 9.62 -15.75
CA GLY A 359 1.75 10.94 -16.29
C GLY A 359 2.10 10.82 -17.77
N ASP A 360 2.19 11.96 -18.47
CA ASP A 360 2.48 12.04 -19.89
C ASP A 360 3.74 11.22 -20.26
N ARG A 361 3.53 9.96 -20.63
CA ARG A 361 4.57 9.00 -20.98
C ARG A 361 4.73 9.01 -22.49
N PRO A 362 5.94 9.24 -23.01
CA PRO A 362 6.18 9.07 -24.43
C PRO A 362 5.72 7.69 -24.92
N PRO A 363 5.25 7.58 -26.16
CA PRO A 363 4.94 6.27 -26.73
C PRO A 363 6.18 5.36 -26.70
N SER A 364 6.01 4.06 -26.85
CA SER A 364 7.14 3.12 -27.00
C SER A 364 7.10 2.39 -28.32
N ILE A 365 8.27 2.19 -28.93
CA ILE A 365 8.42 1.41 -30.16
C ILE A 365 8.72 -0.05 -29.79
N GLY A 366 7.81 -0.94 -30.18
CA GLY A 366 7.82 -2.39 -30.00
C GLY A 366 8.61 -3.11 -31.08
N ALA A 367 8.07 -4.15 -31.70
CA ALA A 367 8.79 -4.83 -32.78
C ALA A 367 9.08 -3.88 -33.96
N ILE A 368 10.30 -3.99 -34.50
CA ILE A 368 10.68 -3.39 -35.78
C ILE A 368 11.01 -4.57 -36.67
N SER A 369 10.28 -4.75 -37.77
CA SER A 369 10.55 -5.79 -38.76
C SER A 369 11.18 -5.16 -39.99
N LEU A 370 12.30 -5.71 -40.43
CA LEU A 370 12.98 -5.34 -41.67
C LEU A 370 12.99 -6.52 -42.65
N PRO A 371 13.13 -6.27 -43.96
CA PRO A 371 13.38 -7.32 -44.94
C PRO A 371 14.58 -8.16 -44.54
N GLY A 372 14.42 -9.48 -44.61
CA GLY A 372 15.50 -10.43 -44.33
C GLY A 372 16.46 -10.65 -45.50
N ASN A 373 16.00 -10.32 -46.71
CA ASN A 373 16.79 -10.40 -47.94
C ASN A 373 17.51 -9.08 -48.22
N THR A 374 18.50 -9.11 -49.10
CA THR A 374 19.14 -7.91 -49.61
C THR A 374 18.16 -7.13 -50.48
N ILE A 375 18.04 -5.83 -50.22
CA ILE A 375 17.20 -4.91 -51.00
C ILE A 375 17.93 -4.61 -52.31
N VAL A 376 17.31 -4.99 -53.43
CA VAL A 376 17.85 -4.81 -54.79
C VAL A 376 16.79 -4.22 -55.72
N PRO A 377 17.16 -3.49 -56.78
CA PRO A 377 16.20 -2.93 -57.74
C PRO A 377 15.73 -3.98 -58.76
N ASP A 378 15.10 -5.05 -58.28
CA ASP A 378 14.52 -6.13 -59.10
C ASP A 378 12.99 -5.98 -59.30
N GLY A 379 12.40 -4.94 -58.70
CA GLY A 379 10.97 -4.66 -58.77
C GLY A 379 10.11 -5.44 -57.78
N GLU A 380 10.70 -6.30 -56.95
CA GLU A 380 9.99 -6.97 -55.87
C GLU A 380 9.64 -5.98 -54.75
N ILE A 381 8.61 -6.32 -53.98
CA ILE A 381 8.11 -5.48 -52.88
C ILE A 381 8.74 -5.94 -51.57
N ASP A 382 9.49 -5.04 -50.96
CA ASP A 382 9.99 -5.13 -49.59
C ASP A 382 8.97 -4.56 -48.60
N SER A 383 9.00 -5.07 -47.37
CA SER A 383 8.12 -4.61 -46.28
C SER A 383 8.92 -4.24 -45.04
N ILE A 384 8.58 -3.09 -44.45
CA ILE A 384 9.09 -2.62 -43.16
C ILE A 384 7.92 -2.38 -42.21
N ASP A 385 8.05 -2.88 -40.99
CA ASP A 385 7.02 -2.74 -39.96
C ASP A 385 7.56 -2.08 -38.71
N ILE A 386 6.71 -1.29 -38.06
CA ILE A 386 6.92 -0.81 -36.69
C ILE A 386 5.68 -1.04 -35.85
N GLU A 387 5.87 -1.57 -34.64
CA GLU A 387 4.84 -1.55 -33.61
C GLU A 387 5.05 -0.36 -32.69
N VAL A 388 3.96 0.35 -32.38
CA VAL A 388 3.98 1.52 -31.50
C VAL A 388 2.88 1.38 -30.47
N THR A 389 3.26 1.55 -29.21
CA THR A 389 2.34 1.59 -28.06
C THR A 389 2.24 3.02 -27.53
N SER A 390 1.02 3.54 -27.49
CA SER A 390 0.67 4.83 -26.87
C SER A 390 -0.02 4.57 -25.52
N TYR A 391 0.61 5.00 -24.44
CA TYR A 391 0.09 4.79 -23.07
C TYR A 391 -1.17 5.60 -22.77
N GLN A 392 -1.44 6.63 -23.57
CA GLN A 392 -2.64 7.46 -23.56
C GLN A 392 -3.69 7.00 -24.60
N GLY A 393 -3.49 5.81 -25.20
CA GLY A 393 -4.34 5.25 -26.25
C GLY A 393 -3.94 5.68 -27.66
N LEU A 394 -4.30 4.85 -28.65
CA LEU A 394 -3.90 5.05 -30.05
C LEU A 394 -4.36 6.38 -30.66
N ASN A 395 -5.48 6.92 -30.19
CA ASN A 395 -5.99 8.22 -30.64
C ASN A 395 -5.07 9.40 -30.24
N ASN A 396 -4.14 9.19 -29.30
CA ASN A 396 -3.16 10.20 -28.92
C ASN A 396 -1.92 10.21 -29.83
N LEU A 397 -1.76 9.24 -30.74
CA LEU A 397 -0.67 9.27 -31.72
C LEU A 397 -0.92 10.40 -32.73
N SER A 398 0.13 11.17 -33.04
CA SER A 398 0.10 12.20 -34.08
C SER A 398 0.68 11.65 -35.38
N TRP A 399 1.87 11.05 -35.32
CA TRP A 399 2.52 10.44 -36.47
C TRP A 399 3.58 9.43 -36.08
N VAL A 400 3.93 8.57 -37.04
CA VAL A 400 5.06 7.64 -36.96
C VAL A 400 5.89 7.72 -38.22
N THR A 401 7.20 7.50 -38.07
CA THR A 401 8.14 7.54 -39.19
C THR A 401 9.24 6.51 -39.04
N MET A 402 9.77 6.07 -40.19
CA MET A 402 10.87 5.14 -40.28
C MET A 402 11.79 5.53 -41.44
N TYR A 403 13.11 5.48 -41.23
CA TYR A 403 14.09 5.83 -42.28
C TYR A 403 15.43 5.11 -42.06
N PRO A 404 16.14 4.73 -43.14
CA PRO A 404 17.46 4.11 -43.03
C PRO A 404 18.55 5.13 -42.67
N LEU A 405 19.50 4.73 -41.83
CA LEU A 405 20.67 5.53 -41.48
C LEU A 405 21.77 5.35 -42.52
N LEU A 406 21.57 5.96 -43.68
CA LEU A 406 22.52 5.90 -44.81
C LEU A 406 23.72 6.84 -44.58
N SER A 407 24.94 6.34 -44.79
CA SER A 407 26.18 7.14 -44.80
C SER A 407 26.39 7.80 -46.17
N ASN A 408 26.96 9.00 -46.20
CA ASN A 408 27.38 9.71 -47.43
C ASN A 408 26.28 10.04 -48.45
N VAL A 409 25.02 10.15 -48.01
CA VAL A 409 23.91 10.63 -48.85
C VAL A 409 23.42 12.00 -48.37
N ALA A 410 23.01 12.86 -49.30
CA ALA A 410 22.55 14.21 -48.98
C ALA A 410 21.17 14.24 -48.30
N SER A 411 20.31 13.27 -48.64
CA SER A 411 19.01 13.07 -48.00
C SER A 411 18.69 11.59 -47.94
N ARG A 412 17.79 11.21 -47.02
CA ARG A 412 17.40 9.83 -46.76
C ARG A 412 15.91 9.66 -47.05
N PRO A 413 15.46 8.48 -47.50
CA PRO A 413 14.05 8.22 -47.69
C PRO A 413 13.39 8.11 -46.31
N MET A 414 12.31 8.84 -46.10
CA MET A 414 11.57 8.85 -44.84
C MET A 414 10.12 8.43 -45.06
N PHE A 415 9.78 7.25 -44.56
CA PHE A 415 8.44 6.69 -44.60
C PHE A 415 7.63 7.27 -43.46
N PHE A 416 6.50 7.90 -43.76
CA PHE A 416 5.72 8.65 -42.80
C PHE A 416 4.26 8.20 -42.82
N HIS A 417 3.66 8.11 -41.63
CA HIS A 417 2.21 7.96 -41.48
C HIS A 417 1.71 8.96 -40.45
N SER A 418 0.68 9.71 -40.82
CA SER A 418 0.00 10.66 -39.96
C SER A 418 -1.36 10.11 -39.52
N PHE A 419 -1.59 10.11 -38.22
CA PHE A 419 -2.85 9.69 -37.61
C PHE A 419 -3.91 10.79 -37.61
N GLU A 420 -3.50 12.06 -37.77
CA GLU A 420 -4.42 13.20 -37.80
C GLU A 420 -5.35 13.15 -39.03
N ASN A 421 -4.83 12.66 -40.16
CA ASN A 421 -5.54 12.59 -41.44
C ASN A 421 -5.56 11.18 -42.06
N ASP A 422 -5.03 10.18 -41.35
CA ASP A 422 -4.94 8.78 -41.79
C ASP A 422 -4.27 8.64 -43.17
N THR A 423 -3.13 9.33 -43.36
CA THR A 423 -2.40 9.31 -44.63
C THR A 423 -0.98 8.77 -44.46
N THR A 424 -0.49 8.11 -45.51
CA THR A 424 0.88 7.61 -45.60
C THR A 424 1.56 8.21 -46.82
N TRP A 425 2.81 8.66 -46.67
CA TRP A 425 3.62 9.19 -47.77
C TRP A 425 5.10 8.97 -47.47
N ILE A 426 5.94 9.20 -48.49
CA ILE A 426 7.39 9.13 -48.37
C ILE A 426 7.99 10.48 -48.73
N ASN A 427 8.98 10.92 -47.95
CA ASN A 427 9.87 12.00 -48.34
C ASN A 427 11.19 11.40 -48.82
N ASP A 428 11.36 11.29 -50.14
CA ASP A 428 12.53 10.69 -50.76
C ASP A 428 13.06 11.56 -51.92
N PRO A 429 13.79 12.65 -51.61
CA PRO A 429 14.28 13.56 -52.64
C PRO A 429 15.48 12.99 -53.42
N SER A 430 16.01 11.84 -53.03
CA SER A 430 17.08 11.13 -53.75
C SER A 430 16.56 9.97 -54.59
N ASN A 431 15.25 9.75 -54.60
CA ASN A 431 14.56 8.77 -55.43
C ASN A 431 15.17 7.36 -55.30
N PHE A 432 15.35 6.92 -54.06
CA PHE A 432 15.78 5.57 -53.70
C PHE A 432 14.63 4.57 -53.71
N VAL A 433 13.39 5.01 -53.50
CA VAL A 433 12.23 4.16 -53.29
C VAL A 433 11.20 4.38 -54.41
N ASP A 434 10.65 3.28 -54.92
CA ASP A 434 9.54 3.25 -55.85
C ASP A 434 8.32 2.52 -55.24
N ASN A 435 7.13 2.76 -55.81
CA ASN A 435 5.89 2.03 -55.51
C ASN A 435 5.54 1.89 -54.02
N MET A 436 5.65 2.99 -53.25
CA MET A 436 5.37 2.97 -51.82
C MET A 436 3.87 2.90 -51.52
N SER A 437 3.48 2.01 -50.61
CA SER A 437 2.17 1.99 -49.95
C SER A 437 2.34 1.75 -48.44
N GLY A 438 1.32 2.10 -47.66
CA GLY A 438 1.35 1.90 -46.21
C GLY A 438 -0.02 1.56 -45.65
N TYR A 439 -0.03 0.81 -44.55
CA TYR A 439 -1.23 0.36 -43.88
C TYR A 439 -1.04 0.38 -42.36
N TRP A 440 -1.97 1.03 -41.66
CA TRP A 440 -2.04 1.02 -40.21
C TRP A 440 -3.03 -0.03 -39.72
N ASN A 441 -2.60 -0.84 -38.74
CA ASN A 441 -3.42 -1.86 -38.10
C ASN A 441 -3.38 -1.75 -36.58
N PRO A 442 -4.46 -1.31 -35.92
CA PRO A 442 -4.60 -1.41 -34.46
C PRO A 442 -4.55 -2.88 -34.02
N LEU A 443 -3.61 -3.24 -33.14
CA LEU A 443 -3.49 -4.60 -32.60
C LEU A 443 -4.34 -4.77 -31.34
N ASN A 444 -4.47 -3.71 -30.55
CA ASN A 444 -5.34 -3.61 -29.38
C ASN A 444 -5.67 -2.12 -29.10
N SER A 445 -6.09 -1.78 -27.88
CA SER A 445 -6.49 -0.41 -27.50
C SER A 445 -5.34 0.61 -27.39
N ASP A 446 -4.10 0.15 -27.17
CA ASP A 446 -2.94 1.01 -26.93
C ASP A 446 -1.79 0.78 -27.91
N THR A 447 -1.79 -0.31 -28.66
CA THR A 447 -0.72 -0.74 -29.54
C THR A 447 -1.24 -1.00 -30.94
N GLY A 448 -0.53 -0.47 -31.94
CA GLY A 448 -0.80 -0.72 -33.34
C GLY A 448 0.48 -0.90 -34.14
N ARG A 449 0.32 -1.41 -35.37
CA ARG A 449 1.41 -1.66 -36.30
C ARG A 449 1.25 -0.82 -37.55
N MET A 450 2.31 -0.11 -37.91
CA MET A 450 2.43 0.53 -39.22
C MET A 450 3.30 -0.34 -40.10
N SER A 451 2.78 -0.69 -41.28
CA SER A 451 3.48 -1.46 -42.31
C SER A 451 3.65 -0.58 -43.54
N TRP A 452 4.87 -0.45 -44.05
CA TRP A 452 5.13 0.16 -45.36
C TRP A 452 5.68 -0.89 -46.31
N ASN A 453 5.13 -0.91 -47.52
CA ASN A 453 5.57 -1.76 -48.62
C ASN A 453 6.16 -0.87 -49.72
N PHE A 454 7.30 -1.25 -50.28
CA PHE A 454 7.98 -0.47 -51.32
C PHE A 454 8.84 -1.36 -52.22
N SER A 455 9.18 -0.89 -53.42
CA SER A 455 10.24 -1.46 -54.26
C SER A 455 11.43 -0.52 -54.27
N SER A 456 12.65 -1.04 -54.47
CA SER A 456 13.85 -0.19 -54.50
C SER A 456 14.16 0.33 -55.91
N ASN A 457 14.74 1.53 -55.98
CA ASN A 457 15.19 2.17 -57.21
C ASN A 457 16.72 2.02 -57.36
N TRP A 458 17.22 2.06 -58.60
CA TRP A 458 18.65 2.01 -58.94
C TRP A 458 19.53 3.06 -58.25
N ASN A 459 18.97 4.20 -57.84
CA ASN A 459 19.71 5.23 -57.08
C ASN A 459 20.10 4.77 -55.67
N TRP A 460 19.49 3.70 -55.14
CA TRP A 460 19.78 3.21 -53.80
C TRP A 460 21.25 2.72 -53.73
N PRO A 461 22.10 3.30 -52.87
CA PRO A 461 23.51 2.96 -52.85
C PRO A 461 23.77 1.59 -52.24
N VAL A 462 24.83 0.94 -52.71
CA VAL A 462 25.38 -0.29 -52.10
C VAL A 462 25.81 0.00 -50.67
N LEU A 463 25.19 -0.66 -49.71
CA LEU A 463 25.49 -0.50 -48.30
C LEU A 463 25.21 -1.81 -47.55
N GLU A 464 26.09 -2.12 -46.62
CA GLU A 464 25.92 -3.25 -45.71
C GLU A 464 25.51 -2.78 -44.33
N ASN A 465 24.85 -3.65 -43.58
CA ASN A 465 24.60 -3.43 -42.15
C ASN A 465 23.83 -2.13 -41.84
N VAL A 466 22.88 -1.75 -42.69
CA VAL A 466 22.13 -0.49 -42.54
C VAL A 466 21.13 -0.60 -41.40
N ILE A 467 21.30 0.27 -40.41
CA ILE A 467 20.37 0.43 -39.29
C ILE A 467 19.24 1.37 -39.72
N TRP A 468 18.02 1.08 -39.29
CA TRP A 468 16.87 1.93 -39.51
C TRP A 468 16.49 2.67 -38.24
N GLN A 469 16.20 3.96 -38.34
CA GLN A 469 15.73 4.77 -37.25
C GLN A 469 14.22 4.90 -37.35
N THR A 470 13.55 4.64 -36.23
CA THR A 470 12.11 4.78 -36.08
C THR A 470 11.81 5.88 -35.09
N GLN A 471 10.72 6.61 -35.30
CA GLN A 471 10.23 7.62 -34.36
C GLN A 471 8.70 7.59 -34.30
N ALA A 472 8.15 7.87 -33.13
CA ALA A 472 6.72 8.06 -32.91
C ALA A 472 6.49 9.33 -32.08
N TRP A 473 5.41 10.03 -32.39
CA TRP A 473 5.05 11.30 -31.77
C TRP A 473 3.57 11.32 -31.40
N THR A 474 3.24 11.96 -30.28
CA THR A 474 1.86 12.11 -29.78
C THR A 474 1.36 13.54 -29.94
N VAL A 475 0.03 13.73 -29.93
CA VAL A 475 -0.62 15.04 -30.13
C VAL A 475 -0.22 16.05 -29.04
N ASP A 476 0.05 15.56 -27.83
CA ASP A 476 0.52 16.33 -26.67
C ASP A 476 2.03 16.66 -26.70
N GLY A 477 2.76 16.25 -27.74
CA GLY A 477 4.15 16.64 -27.95
C GLY A 477 5.21 15.69 -27.41
N LEU A 478 4.83 14.51 -26.91
CA LEU A 478 5.80 13.50 -26.47
C LEU A 478 6.35 12.71 -27.65
N SER A 479 7.59 12.25 -27.54
CA SER A 479 8.26 11.54 -28.64
C SER A 479 9.19 10.44 -28.16
N VAL A 480 9.35 9.44 -29.00
CA VAL A 480 10.31 8.36 -28.82
C VAL A 480 11.03 8.10 -30.12
N ASN A 481 12.30 7.73 -30.03
CA ASN A 481 13.11 7.30 -31.16
C ASN A 481 13.79 5.98 -30.82
N ARG A 482 13.82 5.04 -31.76
CA ARG A 482 14.51 3.76 -31.57
C ARG A 482 15.21 3.29 -32.85
N PRO A 483 16.50 2.93 -32.80
CA PRO A 483 17.16 2.26 -33.91
C PRO A 483 16.74 0.79 -33.96
N SER A 484 16.69 0.22 -35.17
CA SER A 484 16.48 -1.19 -35.40
C SER A 484 17.65 -2.02 -34.86
N SER A 485 17.33 -3.19 -34.31
CA SER A 485 18.35 -4.21 -33.98
C SER A 485 18.71 -5.05 -35.20
N GLN A 486 17.72 -5.31 -36.06
CA GLN A 486 17.93 -5.88 -37.40
C GLN A 486 18.60 -4.83 -38.31
N LYS A 487 19.28 -5.32 -39.33
CA LYS A 487 19.97 -4.50 -40.33
C LYS A 487 19.60 -5.00 -41.71
N THR A 488 19.56 -4.09 -42.67
CA THR A 488 19.39 -4.43 -44.09
C THR A 488 20.72 -4.36 -44.84
N PHE A 489 20.77 -5.08 -45.95
CA PHE A 489 21.83 -5.00 -46.96
C PHE A 489 21.20 -4.47 -48.23
N HIS A 490 21.91 -3.61 -48.94
CA HIS A 490 21.44 -3.00 -50.18
C HIS A 490 22.49 -3.26 -51.26
N GLU A 491 22.06 -3.73 -52.42
CA GLU A 491 22.94 -4.03 -53.55
C GLU A 491 22.33 -3.50 -54.85
N ASN A 492 23.18 -2.93 -55.71
CA ASN A 492 22.78 -2.49 -57.05
C ASN A 492 23.87 -2.77 -58.10
N ARG A 493 24.96 -3.45 -57.71
CA ARG A 493 26.00 -3.94 -58.59
C ARG A 493 25.55 -5.23 -59.24
N LEU A 494 25.94 -5.36 -60.49
CA LEU A 494 25.55 -6.47 -61.32
C LEU A 494 26.77 -7.21 -61.82
N HIS A 495 26.62 -8.49 -62.08
CA HIS A 495 27.64 -9.24 -62.81
C HIS A 495 27.02 -10.20 -63.82
N ILE A 496 27.72 -10.39 -64.92
CA ILE A 496 27.44 -11.48 -65.85
C ILE A 496 27.95 -12.76 -65.17
N THR A 497 27.05 -13.72 -64.97
CA THR A 497 27.32 -15.01 -64.32
C THR A 497 27.59 -16.13 -65.32
N SER A 498 27.16 -15.96 -66.56
CA SER A 498 27.45 -16.88 -67.66
C SER A 498 27.58 -16.13 -68.98
N PHE A 499 28.45 -16.60 -69.86
CA PHE A 499 28.69 -16.04 -71.19
C PHE A 499 28.97 -17.19 -72.16
N VAL A 500 28.08 -17.38 -73.14
CA VAL A 500 28.18 -18.44 -74.15
C VAL A 500 27.84 -17.83 -75.51
N VAL A 501 28.60 -18.22 -76.54
CA VAL A 501 28.41 -17.75 -77.91
C VAL A 501 27.97 -18.92 -78.75
N TYR A 502 26.85 -18.77 -79.43
CA TYR A 502 26.32 -19.77 -80.35
C TYR A 502 26.50 -19.29 -81.79
N ASP A 503 26.95 -20.17 -82.68
CA ASP A 503 26.81 -20.00 -84.11
C ASP A 503 25.43 -20.52 -84.54
N GLU A 504 24.60 -19.60 -85.02
CA GLU A 504 23.23 -19.87 -85.47
C GLU A 504 23.17 -20.07 -87.00
N THR A 505 24.29 -19.88 -87.69
CA THR A 505 24.43 -20.25 -89.09
C THR A 505 24.81 -21.72 -89.14
N ALA A 506 24.16 -22.52 -89.99
CA ALA A 506 24.33 -23.98 -89.98
C ALA A 506 25.82 -24.36 -89.96
N PRO A 507 26.32 -24.99 -88.89
CA PRO A 507 27.75 -25.08 -88.68
C PRO A 507 28.34 -26.14 -89.61
N SER A 508 29.56 -25.90 -90.09
CA SER A 508 30.30 -26.87 -90.89
C SER A 508 30.88 -28.03 -90.06
N ASP A 509 30.97 -27.84 -88.74
CA ASP A 509 31.34 -28.86 -87.75
C ASP A 509 30.25 -28.97 -86.67
N SER A 510 29.98 -30.18 -86.18
CA SER A 510 28.72 -30.59 -85.53
C SER A 510 28.25 -29.91 -84.22
N SER A 511 28.86 -28.80 -83.77
CA SER A 511 28.50 -28.04 -82.57
C SER A 511 27.98 -26.64 -82.95
N THR A 512 26.96 -26.16 -82.23
CA THR A 512 26.49 -24.76 -82.35
C THR A 512 27.12 -23.83 -81.31
N ILE A 513 27.89 -24.35 -80.35
CA ILE A 513 28.60 -23.53 -79.34
C ILE A 513 30.00 -23.23 -79.88
N VAL A 514 30.39 -21.96 -79.86
CA VAL A 514 31.72 -21.49 -80.26
C VAL A 514 32.69 -21.63 -79.08
N GLU A 515 33.75 -22.40 -79.27
CA GLU A 515 34.80 -22.64 -78.30
C GLU A 515 36.00 -21.71 -78.49
N PRO A 516 36.85 -21.52 -77.46
CA PRO A 516 38.07 -20.72 -77.60
C PRO A 516 38.95 -21.24 -78.74
N THR A 517 39.45 -20.33 -79.57
CA THR A 517 40.28 -20.59 -80.76
C THR A 517 39.59 -21.33 -81.93
N GLU A 518 38.30 -21.61 -81.83
CA GLU A 518 37.51 -22.18 -82.94
C GLU A 518 37.45 -21.23 -84.14
N TRP A 519 37.25 -21.78 -85.35
CA TRP A 519 37.09 -21.00 -86.56
C TRP A 519 35.62 -20.78 -86.88
N VAL A 520 35.23 -19.52 -87.06
CA VAL A 520 33.87 -19.11 -87.45
C VAL A 520 33.93 -18.38 -88.79
N ALA A 521 32.94 -18.58 -89.66
CA ALA A 521 32.93 -17.93 -90.97
C ALA A 521 32.48 -16.47 -90.88
N GLY A 522 33.02 -15.65 -91.77
CA GLY A 522 32.74 -14.24 -91.89
C GLY A 522 31.29 -14.03 -92.31
N GLY A 523 30.58 -13.16 -91.58
CA GLY A 523 29.16 -12.92 -91.78
C GLY A 523 28.23 -14.00 -91.22
N ASP A 524 28.74 -14.95 -90.42
CA ASP A 524 27.87 -15.82 -89.63
C ASP A 524 27.07 -15.02 -88.60
N THR A 525 25.84 -15.47 -88.35
CA THR A 525 25.00 -14.97 -87.27
C THR A 525 25.40 -15.63 -85.96
N LEU A 526 25.91 -14.84 -85.03
CA LEU A 526 26.16 -15.29 -83.66
C LEU A 526 25.03 -14.89 -82.74
N ARG A 527 24.71 -15.76 -81.78
CA ARG A 527 23.88 -15.45 -80.61
C ARG A 527 24.74 -15.48 -79.36
N VAL A 528 24.99 -14.31 -78.78
CA VAL A 528 25.68 -14.17 -77.50
C VAL A 528 24.64 -14.25 -76.40
N ALA A 529 24.71 -15.26 -75.56
CA ALA A 529 23.77 -15.48 -74.47
C ALA A 529 24.47 -15.59 -73.12
N GLY A 530 23.73 -15.26 -72.07
CA GLY A 530 24.26 -15.29 -70.70
C GLY A 530 23.19 -14.96 -69.68
N THR A 531 23.60 -14.85 -68.42
CA THR A 531 22.75 -14.51 -67.29
C THR A 531 23.36 -13.39 -66.47
N ILE A 532 22.54 -12.47 -65.98
CA ILE A 532 22.95 -11.37 -65.10
C ILE A 532 22.29 -11.54 -63.75
N ARG A 533 23.03 -11.24 -62.69
CA ARG A 533 22.53 -11.21 -61.32
C ARG A 533 23.03 -9.98 -60.59
N PHE A 534 22.33 -9.61 -59.52
CA PHE A 534 22.92 -8.75 -58.50
C PHE A 534 24.09 -9.47 -57.83
N LEU A 535 25.14 -8.73 -57.51
CA LEU A 535 26.36 -9.29 -56.95
C LEU A 535 26.04 -10.03 -55.64
N ASP A 536 26.53 -11.26 -55.51
CA ASP A 536 26.31 -12.14 -54.36
C ASP A 536 24.83 -12.51 -54.08
N GLU A 537 23.92 -12.17 -55.00
CA GLU A 537 22.49 -12.44 -54.90
C GLU A 537 21.99 -13.38 -56.00
N THR A 538 20.82 -13.98 -55.78
CA THR A 538 20.17 -14.84 -56.79
C THR A 538 19.19 -14.10 -57.69
N SER A 539 18.77 -12.89 -57.30
CA SER A 539 17.87 -12.04 -58.08
C SER A 539 18.57 -11.37 -59.25
N TYR A 540 17.77 -10.82 -60.16
CA TYR A 540 18.21 -10.26 -61.43
C TYR A 540 17.42 -8.99 -61.74
N PRO A 541 17.99 -8.08 -62.56
CA PRO A 541 17.32 -6.83 -62.90
C PRO A 541 16.03 -7.06 -63.70
N MET A 542 15.11 -6.10 -63.68
CA MET A 542 13.91 -6.14 -64.52
C MET A 542 14.25 -6.02 -66.01
N VAL A 543 13.32 -6.49 -66.85
CA VAL A 543 13.43 -6.35 -68.32
C VAL A 543 13.48 -4.87 -68.69
N ASN A 544 14.51 -4.49 -69.46
CA ASN A 544 14.83 -3.12 -69.91
C ASN A 544 15.53 -2.21 -68.89
N ASP A 545 15.77 -2.63 -67.64
CA ASP A 545 16.46 -1.79 -66.66
C ASP A 545 17.96 -1.66 -66.95
N VAL A 546 18.54 -2.71 -67.52
CA VAL A 546 19.99 -2.79 -67.79
C VAL A 546 20.20 -3.10 -69.26
N VAL A 547 21.12 -2.37 -69.89
CA VAL A 547 21.56 -2.63 -71.26
C VAL A 547 22.89 -3.36 -71.24
N ILE A 548 22.93 -4.52 -71.89
CA ILE A 548 24.14 -5.28 -72.15
C ILE A 548 24.67 -4.82 -73.51
N ASN A 549 25.91 -4.34 -73.57
CA ASN A 549 26.55 -3.97 -74.83
C ASN A 549 27.62 -5.00 -75.17
N LEU A 550 27.62 -5.46 -76.42
CA LEU A 550 28.71 -6.28 -76.92
C LEU A 550 29.94 -5.40 -77.19
N GLN A 551 31.11 -5.97 -76.89
CA GLN A 551 32.42 -5.34 -77.12
C GLN A 551 33.09 -5.97 -78.33
N ASN A 552 33.77 -5.13 -79.13
CA ASN A 552 34.46 -5.49 -80.37
C ASN A 552 33.56 -6.11 -81.46
N ILE A 553 32.25 -6.11 -81.26
CA ILE A 553 31.24 -6.54 -82.21
C ILE A 553 29.95 -5.75 -81.97
N SER A 554 29.11 -5.55 -82.98
CA SER A 554 27.90 -4.73 -82.85
C SER A 554 26.76 -5.51 -82.21
N GLY A 555 26.14 -4.98 -81.16
CA GLY A 555 24.92 -5.54 -80.61
C GLY A 555 24.69 -5.06 -79.19
N ASN A 556 23.43 -4.89 -78.83
CA ASN A 556 23.03 -4.70 -77.45
C ASN A 556 21.70 -5.41 -77.19
N GLY A 557 21.38 -5.57 -75.92
CA GLY A 557 20.12 -6.16 -75.50
C GLY A 557 19.86 -5.90 -74.03
N THR A 558 18.81 -6.52 -73.52
CA THR A 558 18.45 -6.52 -72.10
C THR A 558 18.17 -7.95 -71.66
N VAL A 559 17.95 -8.14 -70.37
CA VAL A 559 17.55 -9.43 -69.81
C VAL A 559 16.07 -9.72 -70.08
N ASP A 560 15.72 -11.00 -70.11
CA ASP A 560 14.35 -11.49 -70.05
C ASP A 560 13.87 -11.63 -68.59
N SER A 561 12.66 -12.17 -68.40
CA SER A 561 12.05 -12.34 -67.07
C SER A 561 12.76 -13.35 -66.16
N SER A 562 13.84 -13.99 -66.61
CA SER A 562 14.68 -14.91 -65.85
C SER A 562 16.09 -14.36 -65.57
N GLY A 563 16.37 -13.12 -66.00
CA GLY A 563 17.70 -12.52 -65.91
C GLY A 563 18.66 -12.98 -67.02
N ALA A 564 18.18 -13.75 -68.01
CA ALA A 564 18.97 -14.20 -69.14
C ALA A 564 18.94 -13.18 -70.28
N TYR A 565 20.05 -13.00 -70.97
CA TYR A 565 20.09 -12.17 -72.19
C TYR A 565 20.49 -13.01 -73.40
N SER A 566 20.05 -12.56 -74.58
CA SER A 566 20.37 -13.19 -75.86
C SER A 566 20.45 -12.12 -76.93
N ILE A 567 21.66 -11.87 -77.45
CA ILE A 567 21.94 -10.80 -78.40
C ILE A 567 22.45 -11.41 -79.70
N PHE A 568 21.75 -11.13 -80.80
CA PHE A 568 22.19 -11.55 -82.13
C PHE A 568 23.15 -10.52 -82.71
N THR A 569 24.22 -11.02 -83.32
CA THR A 569 25.26 -10.20 -83.97
C THR A 569 25.80 -10.91 -85.22
N GLN A 570 26.67 -10.24 -85.97
CA GLN A 570 27.24 -10.74 -87.21
C GLN A 570 28.77 -10.77 -87.11
N VAL A 571 29.37 -11.90 -87.48
CA VAL A 571 30.83 -12.03 -87.52
C VAL A 571 31.41 -11.05 -88.56
N PRO A 572 32.49 -10.31 -88.24
CA PRO A 572 33.12 -9.42 -89.20
C PRO A 572 33.53 -10.15 -90.49
N SER A 573 33.41 -9.47 -91.64
CA SER A 573 33.77 -10.01 -92.95
C SER A 573 35.29 -9.97 -93.26
N LEU A 574 36.11 -9.76 -92.23
CA LEU A 574 37.58 -9.67 -92.33
C LEU A 574 38.21 -10.80 -91.54
N ASN A 575 39.26 -11.40 -92.10
CA ASN A 575 39.98 -12.49 -91.45
C ASN A 575 40.59 -12.00 -90.13
N GLN A 576 40.45 -12.80 -89.07
CA GLN A 576 41.08 -12.57 -87.77
C GLN A 576 41.89 -13.80 -87.37
N TYR A 577 43.05 -13.96 -88.00
CA TYR A 577 43.95 -15.10 -87.77
C TYR A 577 44.64 -15.09 -86.40
N ASP A 578 44.72 -13.93 -85.76
CA ASP A 578 45.33 -13.75 -84.43
C ASP A 578 44.26 -13.77 -83.31
N GLY A 579 43.02 -14.16 -83.65
CA GLY A 579 41.86 -14.21 -82.76
C GLY A 579 41.08 -12.89 -82.70
N LEU A 580 39.75 -12.99 -82.80
CA LEU A 580 38.78 -11.96 -82.45
C LEU A 580 38.30 -12.20 -81.02
N THR A 581 38.57 -11.27 -80.13
CA THR A 581 38.01 -11.27 -78.77
C THR A 581 36.74 -10.45 -78.75
N ILE A 582 35.60 -11.10 -78.57
CA ILE A 582 34.33 -10.43 -78.24
C ILE A 582 34.06 -10.53 -76.75
N GLY A 583 33.28 -9.59 -76.23
CA GLY A 583 32.83 -9.64 -74.85
C GLY A 583 31.50 -8.94 -74.65
N ALA A 584 31.02 -8.91 -73.40
CA ALA A 584 29.85 -8.15 -73.00
C ALA A 584 30.15 -7.32 -71.75
N ASN A 585 29.60 -6.11 -71.69
CA ASN A 585 29.60 -5.27 -70.51
C ASN A 585 28.20 -4.69 -70.23
N LEU A 586 27.98 -4.33 -68.98
CA LEU A 586 26.72 -3.74 -68.52
C LEU A 586 26.82 -2.21 -68.57
N SER A 587 25.71 -1.55 -68.92
CA SER A 587 25.64 -0.09 -69.03
C SER A 587 25.76 0.65 -67.70
N ILE A 588 25.43 -0.02 -66.60
CA ILE A 588 25.43 0.51 -65.24
C ILE A 588 25.98 -0.53 -64.27
N ASN A 589 26.70 -0.05 -63.24
CA ASN A 589 27.17 -0.83 -62.09
C ASN A 589 27.77 -2.22 -62.41
N ASP A 590 28.55 -2.32 -63.50
CA ASP A 590 29.17 -3.57 -63.94
C ASP A 590 30.32 -3.99 -63.02
N TYR A 591 30.12 -5.11 -62.33
CA TYR A 591 31.08 -5.78 -61.45
C TYR A 591 31.42 -7.19 -61.96
N THR A 592 31.22 -7.44 -63.26
CA THR A 592 31.61 -8.69 -63.90
C THR A 592 33.09 -8.97 -63.70
N THR A 593 33.42 -10.19 -63.27
CA THR A 593 34.83 -10.60 -63.08
C THR A 593 35.60 -10.45 -64.39
N PRO A 594 36.78 -9.79 -64.39
CA PRO A 594 37.58 -9.62 -65.60
C PRO A 594 37.86 -10.97 -66.29
N GLY A 595 37.59 -11.03 -67.60
CA GLY A 595 37.76 -12.23 -68.42
C GLY A 595 36.58 -13.20 -68.43
N LEU A 596 35.59 -13.08 -67.53
CA LEU A 596 34.44 -14.01 -67.48
C LEU A 596 33.51 -13.85 -68.69
N ALA A 597 33.20 -12.62 -69.07
CA ALA A 597 32.30 -12.30 -70.19
C ALA A 597 33.06 -12.05 -71.51
N HIS A 598 34.09 -12.86 -71.81
CA HIS A 598 34.90 -12.74 -73.02
C HIS A 598 35.11 -14.10 -73.69
N LEU A 599 35.13 -14.11 -75.03
CA LEU A 599 35.53 -15.26 -75.83
C LEU A 599 36.44 -14.81 -76.97
N THR A 600 37.54 -15.53 -77.18
CA THR A 600 38.45 -15.34 -78.31
C THR A 600 38.34 -16.52 -79.27
N PHE A 601 37.95 -16.24 -80.51
CA PHE A 601 37.84 -17.24 -81.60
C PHE A 601 38.41 -16.66 -82.90
N ASN A 602 38.69 -17.49 -83.89
CA ASN A 602 39.26 -17.07 -85.17
C ASN A 602 38.16 -16.82 -86.21
N VAL A 603 38.39 -15.85 -87.11
CA VAL A 603 37.43 -15.53 -88.19
C VAL A 603 38.05 -15.85 -89.54
N ASP A 604 37.33 -16.65 -90.34
CA ASP A 604 37.61 -16.90 -91.75
C ASP A 604 36.71 -16.01 -92.62
N ALA A 605 37.27 -15.09 -93.41
CA ALA A 605 36.56 -14.15 -94.27
C ALA A 605 36.04 -14.79 -95.57
N THR A 606 35.29 -15.86 -95.41
CA THR A 606 34.54 -16.60 -96.42
C THR A 606 33.07 -16.19 -96.38
N SER A 607 32.26 -16.75 -97.28
CA SER A 607 30.81 -16.56 -97.20
C SER A 607 30.26 -17.24 -95.94
N PRO A 608 29.15 -16.73 -95.36
CA PRO A 608 28.52 -17.32 -94.19
C PRO A 608 28.28 -18.82 -94.35
N GLY A 609 28.54 -19.59 -93.29
CA GLY A 609 28.37 -21.04 -93.23
C GLY A 609 29.46 -21.86 -93.92
N MET A 610 30.57 -21.24 -94.38
CA MET A 610 31.67 -21.96 -95.02
C MET A 610 33.01 -21.60 -94.39
N LEU A 611 33.82 -22.58 -93.99
CA LEU A 611 35.21 -22.40 -93.62
C LEU A 611 36.11 -22.90 -94.76
N ALA A 612 36.71 -21.99 -95.53
CA ALA A 612 37.53 -22.33 -96.70
C ALA A 612 39.02 -22.02 -96.51
N ASN A 613 39.36 -21.10 -95.60
CA ASN A 613 40.74 -20.72 -95.28
C ASN A 613 41.12 -21.07 -93.83
N SER A 614 40.25 -21.76 -93.07
CA SER A 614 40.60 -22.29 -91.76
C SER A 614 41.76 -23.29 -91.90
N PRO A 615 42.88 -23.10 -91.17
CA PRO A 615 43.99 -24.04 -91.21
C PRO A 615 43.60 -25.37 -90.53
N ILE A 616 43.89 -26.49 -91.19
CA ILE A 616 43.79 -27.84 -90.60
C ILE A 616 44.99 -28.11 -89.65
N GLY A 617 45.87 -27.13 -89.40
CA GLY A 617 47.07 -27.26 -88.56
C GLY A 617 47.70 -25.92 -88.15
N THR A 618 48.87 -25.94 -87.49
CA THR A 618 49.55 -24.72 -87.00
C THR A 618 49.86 -23.74 -88.13
N ARG A 619 49.48 -22.47 -87.96
CA ARG A 619 49.84 -21.39 -88.89
C ARG A 619 51.35 -21.34 -89.08
N ILE A 620 51.79 -21.51 -90.32
CA ILE A 620 53.21 -21.35 -90.69
C ILE A 620 53.40 -19.88 -91.06
N LEU A 621 54.13 -19.12 -90.24
CA LEU A 621 54.65 -17.81 -90.61
C LEU A 621 55.91 -18.03 -91.47
N PRO A 622 55.89 -17.69 -92.77
CA PRO A 622 57.07 -17.91 -93.58
C PRO A 622 58.20 -16.95 -93.18
N GLU A 623 59.41 -17.48 -92.96
CA GLU A 623 60.60 -16.63 -92.86
C GLU A 623 60.89 -15.95 -94.22
N GLN A 624 61.66 -14.86 -94.18
CA GLN A 624 62.08 -14.17 -95.40
C GLN A 624 62.80 -15.16 -96.32
N ASN A 625 62.23 -15.40 -97.52
CA ASN A 625 62.66 -16.40 -98.52
C ASN A 625 62.39 -17.88 -98.18
N GLN A 626 61.41 -18.21 -97.32
CA GLN A 626 61.01 -19.60 -97.11
C GLN A 626 60.41 -20.21 -98.40
N LEU A 627 61.05 -21.27 -98.90
CA LEU A 627 60.60 -22.04 -100.06
C LEU A 627 59.49 -23.01 -99.64
N PHE A 628 58.31 -22.90 -100.25
CA PHE A 628 57.25 -23.89 -100.11
C PHE A 628 57.39 -24.98 -101.19
N ASN A 629 57.65 -26.23 -100.77
CA ASN A 629 57.52 -27.38 -101.66
C ASN A 629 56.07 -27.87 -101.63
N VAL A 630 55.29 -27.43 -102.60
CA VAL A 630 53.95 -27.98 -102.85
C VAL A 630 54.10 -29.23 -103.71
N THR A 631 53.78 -30.39 -103.14
CA THR A 631 53.75 -31.66 -103.90
C THR A 631 52.30 -31.95 -104.29
N ILE A 632 51.98 -31.81 -105.57
CA ILE A 632 50.68 -32.19 -106.12
C ILE A 632 50.84 -33.61 -106.63
N THR A 633 50.11 -34.55 -106.04
CA THR A 633 49.98 -35.92 -106.57
C THR A 633 48.62 -35.99 -107.26
N ASP A 634 48.57 -36.49 -108.49
CA ASP A 634 47.29 -36.91 -109.04
C ASP A 634 46.84 -38.13 -108.24
N GLY A 635 45.62 -38.08 -107.70
CA GLY A 635 45.00 -39.30 -107.21
C GLY A 635 44.92 -40.29 -108.37
N SER A 636 44.99 -41.58 -108.07
CA SER A 636 45.03 -42.73 -109.00
C SER A 636 43.86 -42.86 -109.99
N ASP A 637 43.04 -41.82 -110.14
CA ASP A 637 41.83 -41.82 -110.95
C ASP A 637 42.14 -41.02 -112.21
N SER A 638 41.98 -41.67 -113.37
CA SER A 638 42.39 -41.26 -114.72
C SER A 638 41.65 -40.05 -115.30
N LEU A 639 41.23 -39.11 -114.47
CA LEU A 639 40.62 -37.83 -114.82
C LEU A 639 41.57 -36.75 -114.29
N GLY A 640 42.52 -36.34 -115.14
CA GLY A 640 43.49 -35.30 -114.80
C GLY A 640 42.81 -34.02 -114.30
N LEU A 641 43.51 -33.29 -113.43
CA LEU A 641 43.11 -31.98 -112.92
C LEU A 641 42.71 -31.06 -114.08
N ASP A 642 41.46 -30.59 -114.08
CA ASP A 642 41.00 -29.58 -115.03
C ASP A 642 41.79 -28.27 -114.79
N ASN A 643 42.05 -27.52 -115.86
CA ASN A 643 42.94 -26.37 -115.93
C ASN A 643 42.41 -25.12 -115.17
N GLY A 644 41.47 -25.34 -114.25
CA GLY A 644 40.94 -24.36 -113.30
C GLY A 644 40.72 -24.91 -111.89
N SER A 645 41.07 -26.17 -111.59
CA SER A 645 40.76 -26.82 -110.31
C SER A 645 41.70 -26.45 -109.16
N LEU A 646 42.90 -25.94 -109.44
CA LEU A 646 43.87 -25.53 -108.44
C LEU A 646 44.07 -24.01 -108.46
N MET A 647 43.44 -23.31 -107.51
CA MET A 647 43.70 -21.90 -107.25
C MET A 647 44.50 -21.77 -105.95
N ILE A 648 45.80 -21.49 -106.06
CA ILE A 648 46.64 -21.08 -104.92
C ILE A 648 46.54 -19.56 -104.82
N GLY A 649 45.67 -19.07 -103.93
CA GLY A 649 45.53 -17.63 -103.66
C GLY A 649 46.51 -17.18 -102.57
N SER A 650 47.64 -16.56 -102.94
CA SER A 650 48.48 -15.86 -101.97
C SER A 650 47.99 -14.41 -101.83
N LYS A 651 47.38 -14.06 -100.69
CA LYS A 651 47.07 -12.65 -100.38
C LYS A 651 48.30 -12.00 -99.74
N VAL A 652 49.25 -11.55 -100.56
CA VAL A 652 50.45 -10.85 -100.10
C VAL A 652 50.22 -9.33 -100.20
N SER A 653 50.03 -8.67 -99.06
CA SER A 653 49.98 -7.21 -98.97
C SER A 653 51.37 -6.59 -99.03
N THR A 654 52.12 -6.74 -100.12
CA THR A 654 53.06 -5.72 -100.65
C THR A 654 53.59 -6.12 -102.02
N MET A 655 53.57 -5.14 -102.91
CA MET A 655 54.15 -5.02 -104.26
C MET A 655 55.08 -6.16 -104.72
N MET A 656 54.65 -6.96 -105.71
CA MET A 656 55.55 -7.79 -106.52
C MET A 656 55.32 -7.52 -108.01
N VAL A 657 56.37 -7.08 -108.68
CA VAL A 657 56.46 -6.87 -110.13
C VAL A 657 56.60 -8.25 -110.78
N MET A 658 55.65 -8.62 -111.66
CA MET A 658 55.83 -9.76 -112.57
C MET A 658 56.43 -9.26 -113.89
N GLU A 659 57.69 -9.60 -114.18
CA GLU A 659 58.22 -9.57 -115.55
C GLU A 659 57.85 -10.87 -116.26
N SER A 660 56.97 -10.80 -117.27
CA SER A 660 56.82 -11.90 -118.23
C SER A 660 57.92 -11.82 -119.28
N ARG A 661 58.77 -12.83 -119.40
CA ARG A 661 59.60 -13.03 -120.60
C ARG A 661 59.06 -14.17 -121.45
N ASN A 662 58.81 -13.81 -122.70
CA ASN A 662 58.34 -14.64 -123.81
C ASN A 662 59.07 -15.99 -123.91
N ILE A 663 58.31 -17.06 -124.10
CA ILE A 663 58.78 -18.30 -124.72
C ILE A 663 58.07 -18.41 -126.08
N GLN A 664 58.79 -18.06 -127.15
CA GLN A 664 58.41 -18.39 -128.52
C GLN A 664 59.21 -19.61 -129.00
N SER A 665 58.47 -20.64 -129.42
CA SER A 665 58.77 -21.73 -130.33
C SER A 665 60.22 -22.12 -130.66
N MET A 666 60.54 -23.41 -130.53
CA MET A 666 60.90 -24.20 -131.71
C MET A 666 60.86 -25.71 -131.44
N GLN A 667 60.04 -26.36 -132.28
CA GLN A 667 60.14 -27.70 -132.86
C GLN A 667 60.88 -28.83 -132.12
N THR A 668 60.09 -29.86 -131.87
CA THR A 668 60.48 -31.25 -131.66
C THR A 668 61.28 -31.80 -132.84
N SER A 669 62.41 -32.43 -132.54
CA SER A 669 62.97 -33.52 -133.35
C SER A 669 63.16 -34.72 -132.43
N HIS A 670 62.53 -35.83 -132.79
CA HIS A 670 62.82 -37.16 -132.26
C HIS A 670 63.25 -37.98 -133.48
N TYR A 671 64.46 -38.54 -133.42
CA TYR A 671 64.90 -39.60 -134.32
C TYR A 671 65.29 -40.81 -133.47
N CYS A 672 64.51 -41.87 -133.64
CA CYS A 672 64.98 -43.25 -133.76
C CYS A 672 64.02 -43.92 -134.75
N GLY A 673 64.51 -44.18 -135.97
CA GLY A 673 63.76 -44.72 -137.10
C GLY A 673 63.82 -43.80 -138.31
#